data_AF-A0A5J9W218-F1
#
_entry.id   AF-A0A5J9W218-F1
#
_cell.length_a   1.000
_cell.length_b   1.000
_cell.length_c   1.000
_cell.angle_alpha   90.00
_cell.angle_beta   90.00
_cell.angle_gamma   90.00
#
_symmetry.space_group_name_H-M   'P 1'
#
loop_
_entity.id
_entity.type
_entity.pdbx_description
1 polymer ?
#
loop_
_entity_poly.entity_id
_entity_poly.type
_entity_poly.pdbx_seq_one_letter_code
_entity_poly.pdbx_strand_id
1 'polypeptide(L)'
;MATDDQDQGRRRGLDPDLARDARIRETRSASVEPRRRTPTDDGRPELQLLLASVGAPTPATSPGRRGDPKRRIQGEKQRGKAPPLPSLQGARVVPACCSGSGEDRRRGGGRRRRRRLGFRSCRPWGATRATRFGRLTLHAIKLEAPTSAVNSICNEAITLVRIRTSLAQPAVYTPFPPLRSTDNNITAGSAYQVNVDRLVHLLRDGAANNDGFFNISHGNHPDEVFGLAMCYADYSWEKCLFCLEHAAAWVGTGCPFSWRASVNYDMCLLRYSDKPFFGGLDPTLTAVVRSCTNATDAASLNEARLKLIIGLSGDAARSPRRFAYGKRSYVDSHGESLVMYALAQCRGDLEDGECNGCLNMVREELEKQIPFDTAGYLLGYSCYVRYNLTGPMEIIQPPPTDAEGLPPIDKWKLIKLIMMVAGGFIAGTVALLLCLGVSHSYFLQWRKGKKKSAGSLTIFRGEAVEIVELEQGTGPRRFSYDELAAATDNFSDDRKLGEGGFGSVYRGFLEELNLSVAIKRVSKSSRQGWKEFMSEVKIISRLRHRNLVVLIGWCYHGVDDELLLVYELMDNGSMDKHLYHPDPKKQLAWSTRYKIVLELGSALVYLHHDTEKCVVHRDIKPSNVMLDASFGAKLGDFGLARVIDDDGGRRSRTTTPAGTTGYMDPECMATGRTSVESDVYSVGVVLLEIACGRCPVVTLQNGSTAHLVQRVWELYGAGRLLDAADARLAGDYNVQEMERVTTVGLWCAHPDRSFRPTIRHAVKVLLFDAPLPNLPAVMPPIASYAPPPAAPLLESVTGSHCTHVAAIRDGGADLV
;
A
#
# COMPACT_ATOMS: atom_id res chain seq x y z
N MET A 1 -13.74 15.53 -86.88
CA MET A 1 -12.91 14.46 -86.28
C MET A 1 -12.10 15.08 -85.17
N ALA A 2 -12.06 14.48 -83.97
CA ALA A 2 -11.02 14.57 -82.93
C ALA A 2 -10.56 15.96 -82.40
N THR A 3 -10.17 16.18 -81.14
CA THR A 3 -10.39 15.49 -79.83
C THR A 3 -9.92 16.45 -78.73
N ASP A 4 -10.63 16.50 -77.59
CA ASP A 4 -10.18 16.32 -76.19
C ASP A 4 -8.68 16.51 -75.83
N ASP A 5 -8.26 17.12 -74.71
CA ASP A 5 -8.96 17.92 -73.67
C ASP A 5 -7.96 18.76 -72.81
N GLN A 6 -8.47 19.54 -71.84
CA GLN A 6 -7.81 20.52 -70.95
C GLN A 6 -7.60 20.00 -69.49
N ASP A 7 -7.05 20.74 -68.49
CA ASP A 7 -5.97 21.75 -68.37
C ASP A 7 -5.68 21.97 -66.84
N GLN A 8 -5.00 23.05 -66.45
CA GLN A 8 -4.36 23.28 -65.13
C GLN A 8 -5.25 23.86 -64.02
N GLY A 9 -5.11 23.32 -62.81
CA GLY A 9 -4.47 24.00 -61.65
C GLY A 9 -4.94 25.36 -61.08
N ARG A 10 -5.07 25.37 -59.73
CA ARG A 10 -4.84 26.45 -58.74
C ARG A 10 -5.94 27.50 -58.40
N ARG A 11 -6.14 27.60 -57.05
CA ARG A 11 -6.33 28.80 -56.16
C ARG A 11 -7.73 29.37 -55.84
N ARG A 12 -7.96 29.54 -54.51
CA ARG A 12 -8.83 30.53 -53.79
C ARG A 12 -10.35 30.46 -54.11
N GLY A 13 -11.31 30.44 -53.18
CA GLY A 13 -11.40 30.83 -51.78
C GLY A 13 -12.81 31.42 -51.51
N LEU A 14 -13.24 31.44 -50.23
CA LEU A 14 -14.44 32.10 -49.67
C LEU A 14 -15.85 31.46 -49.88
N ASP A 15 -16.59 31.50 -48.76
CA ASP A 15 -18.03 31.31 -48.50
C ASP A 15 -18.94 32.32 -49.27
N PRO A 16 -20.31 32.23 -49.29
CA PRO A 16 -21.16 31.78 -48.16
C PRO A 16 -22.57 31.12 -48.40
N ASP A 17 -23.07 30.51 -47.32
CA ASP A 17 -24.46 30.56 -46.75
C ASP A 17 -25.73 29.96 -47.42
N LEU A 18 -26.78 29.88 -46.55
CA LEU A 18 -28.23 29.60 -46.76
C LEU A 18 -28.64 28.12 -46.95
N ALA A 19 -29.67 27.57 -46.28
CA ALA A 19 -30.58 28.02 -45.19
C ALA A 19 -31.19 26.75 -44.49
N ARG A 20 -32.11 26.75 -43.49
CA ARG A 20 -33.13 27.71 -43.03
C ARG A 20 -33.78 27.30 -41.67
N ASP A 21 -34.33 28.27 -40.91
CA ASP A 21 -35.47 28.30 -39.94
C ASP A 21 -36.07 26.98 -39.36
N ALA A 22 -36.66 26.89 -38.15
CA ALA A 22 -37.25 27.85 -37.17
C ALA A 22 -37.54 27.10 -35.82
N ARG A 23 -38.04 27.64 -34.68
CA ARG A 23 -38.57 28.96 -34.20
C ARG A 23 -38.44 28.96 -32.64
N ILE A 24 -38.02 30.04 -31.95
CA ILE A 24 -38.84 31.09 -31.25
C ILE A 24 -39.76 30.50 -30.13
N ARG A 25 -39.79 30.97 -28.85
CA ARG A 25 -39.79 32.37 -28.35
C ARG A 25 -39.24 32.59 -26.91
N GLU A 26 -38.53 33.71 -26.74
CA GLU A 26 -38.50 34.78 -25.68
C GLU A 26 -39.22 34.58 -24.31
N THR A 27 -38.87 35.23 -23.19
CA THR A 27 -38.36 36.61 -22.88
C THR A 27 -37.40 36.61 -21.66
N ARG A 28 -36.28 37.38 -21.61
CA ARG A 28 -36.09 38.84 -21.29
C ARG A 28 -36.48 39.21 -19.84
N SER A 29 -35.73 40.01 -19.06
CA SER A 29 -34.50 40.84 -19.23
C SER A 29 -33.67 40.78 -17.90
N ALA A 30 -32.63 41.56 -17.55
CA ALA A 30 -31.95 42.76 -18.10
C ALA A 30 -30.44 42.79 -17.65
N SER A 31 -29.80 43.97 -17.55
CA SER A 31 -28.39 44.16 -17.14
C SER A 31 -28.12 45.54 -16.49
N VAL A 32 -26.96 45.72 -15.83
CA VAL A 32 -26.04 46.90 -15.88
C VAL A 32 -24.89 46.72 -14.86
N GLU A 33 -23.71 47.28 -15.16
CA GLU A 33 -22.44 47.06 -14.42
C GLU A 33 -21.83 48.40 -13.87
N PRO A 34 -20.57 48.53 -13.38
CA PRO A 34 -20.34 49.08 -12.03
C PRO A 34 -19.54 50.40 -11.97
N ARG A 35 -19.38 50.99 -10.77
CA ARG A 35 -18.26 51.92 -10.46
C ARG A 35 -17.93 52.10 -8.97
N ARG A 36 -16.69 52.53 -8.71
CA ARG A 36 -16.08 52.76 -7.39
C ARG A 36 -16.46 54.12 -6.79
N ARG A 37 -16.48 54.26 -5.44
CA ARG A 37 -15.65 55.22 -4.66
C ARG A 37 -15.90 55.16 -3.14
N THR A 38 -14.94 55.70 -2.39
CA THR A 38 -14.91 56.03 -0.94
C THR A 38 -14.31 57.46 -0.82
N PRO A 39 -14.11 58.07 0.37
CA PRO A 39 -14.74 57.95 1.70
C PRO A 39 -15.24 59.30 2.30
N THR A 40 -16.01 59.26 3.39
CA THR A 40 -16.07 60.17 4.58
C THR A 40 -17.12 59.58 5.54
N ASP A 41 -17.20 59.74 6.88
CA ASP A 41 -16.49 60.39 8.01
C ASP A 41 -17.47 61.24 8.86
N ASP A 42 -17.15 61.41 10.15
CA ASP A 42 -17.88 62.10 11.23
C ASP A 42 -19.20 61.49 11.79
N GLY A 43 -19.45 61.69 13.10
CA GLY A 43 -20.75 61.39 13.74
C GLY A 43 -20.79 60.74 15.14
N ARG A 44 -20.26 61.38 16.20
CA ARG A 44 -20.62 61.08 17.62
C ARG A 44 -21.69 62.05 18.14
N PRO A 45 -22.61 61.59 19.01
CA PRO A 45 -22.61 61.95 20.45
C PRO A 45 -22.67 60.68 21.35
N GLU A 46 -22.18 60.60 22.59
CA GLU A 46 -22.23 61.44 23.82
C GLU A 46 -23.43 61.14 24.77
N LEU A 47 -23.22 61.40 26.07
CA LEU A 47 -23.95 60.82 27.22
C LEU A 47 -25.22 61.58 27.65
N GLN A 48 -26.19 60.86 28.24
CA GLN A 48 -26.78 61.05 29.61
C GLN A 48 -27.91 60.02 29.86
N LEU A 49 -28.23 59.42 31.03
CA LEU A 49 -27.88 59.53 32.48
C LEU A 49 -29.05 60.07 33.36
N LEU A 50 -29.72 59.14 34.06
CA LEU A 50 -30.63 59.26 35.24
C LEU A 50 -30.60 57.85 35.91
N LEU A 51 -30.40 57.57 37.22
CA LEU A 51 -30.87 58.14 38.51
C LEU A 51 -32.39 58.02 38.72
N ALA A 52 -32.94 57.53 39.84
CA ALA A 52 -32.48 56.77 41.03
C ALA A 52 -33.73 56.01 41.61
N SER A 53 -33.76 55.12 42.62
CA SER A 53 -33.22 55.20 43.99
C SER A 53 -33.67 54.00 44.87
N VAL A 54 -32.82 53.59 45.82
CA VAL A 54 -33.06 53.32 47.28
C VAL A 54 -33.95 52.15 47.77
N GLY A 55 -33.39 51.35 48.70
CA GLY A 55 -34.15 50.41 49.56
C GLY A 55 -33.27 49.48 50.43
N ALA A 56 -33.09 49.80 51.72
CA ALA A 56 -32.49 48.95 52.77
C ALA A 56 -33.15 49.28 54.13
N PRO A 57 -33.18 48.37 55.14
CA PRO A 57 -32.03 48.21 56.05
C PRO A 57 -31.82 46.78 56.65
N THR A 58 -30.88 46.68 57.60
CA THR A 58 -30.43 45.50 58.39
C THR A 58 -30.96 45.60 59.86
N PRO A 59 -30.49 44.92 60.96
CA PRO A 59 -29.31 44.05 61.19
C PRO A 59 -29.48 42.87 62.23
N ALA A 60 -28.33 42.41 62.79
CA ALA A 60 -28.08 41.63 64.04
C ALA A 60 -27.87 40.10 63.91
N THR A 61 -26.90 39.43 64.57
CA THR A 61 -25.74 39.88 65.41
C THR A 61 -24.56 38.87 65.41
N SER A 62 -23.42 39.24 66.02
CA SER A 62 -22.11 38.53 66.15
C SER A 62 -22.04 37.62 67.42
N PRO A 63 -20.90 37.03 67.91
CA PRO A 63 -19.44 37.12 67.59
C PRO A 63 -18.69 35.75 67.50
N GLY A 64 -17.35 35.61 67.33
CA GLY A 64 -16.25 36.55 67.01
C GLY A 64 -14.84 36.05 67.45
N ARG A 65 -13.78 36.87 67.21
CA ARG A 65 -12.31 36.66 67.43
C ARG A 65 -11.55 35.91 66.30
N ARG A 66 -10.24 36.12 66.03
CA ARG A 66 -9.31 37.31 65.92
C ARG A 66 -7.87 36.77 65.78
N GLY A 67 -7.06 37.21 64.80
CA GLY A 67 -5.59 36.95 64.82
C GLY A 67 -4.83 37.08 63.49
N ASP A 68 -3.99 38.11 63.39
CA ASP A 68 -2.95 38.43 62.38
C ASP A 68 -1.89 39.30 63.13
N PRO A 69 -0.62 39.59 62.69
CA PRO A 69 -0.05 39.45 61.34
C PRO A 69 1.45 39.01 61.27
N LYS A 70 2.03 39.20 60.07
CA LYS A 70 3.46 39.06 59.64
C LYS A 70 4.56 39.46 60.67
N ARG A 71 5.72 38.79 60.58
CA ARG A 71 7.07 39.35 60.88
C ARG A 71 8.17 38.81 59.97
N ARG A 72 9.30 39.53 59.86
CA ARG A 72 10.47 39.30 58.99
C ARG A 72 11.75 39.69 59.75
N ILE A 73 12.69 38.77 59.99
CA ILE A 73 13.95 38.99 60.74
C ILE A 73 15.13 38.19 60.10
N GLN A 74 16.37 38.58 60.41
CA GLN A 74 17.67 38.05 59.93
C GLN A 74 17.91 36.55 60.25
N GLY A 75 18.97 35.87 59.74
CA GLY A 75 19.93 36.26 58.69
C GLY A 75 21.42 36.43 59.10
N GLU A 76 22.14 35.35 59.45
CA GLU A 76 23.62 35.21 59.49
C GLU A 76 23.97 33.71 59.28
N LYS A 77 25.08 33.18 58.71
CA LYS A 77 26.49 33.54 58.37
C LYS A 77 27.53 32.76 59.21
N GLN A 78 28.10 31.70 58.62
CA GLN A 78 29.49 31.18 58.74
C GLN A 78 29.58 29.94 57.80
N ARG A 79 30.51 29.68 56.87
CA ARG A 79 31.95 30.00 56.54
C ARG A 79 33.02 29.15 57.25
N GLY A 80 33.76 28.37 56.43
CA GLY A 80 34.92 27.52 56.77
C GLY A 80 34.71 26.08 56.27
N LYS A 81 35.30 25.49 55.20
CA LYS A 81 36.37 25.79 54.21
C LYS A 81 37.68 24.97 54.37
N ALA A 82 37.77 23.87 53.61
CA ALA A 82 38.99 23.18 53.09
C ALA A 82 39.83 22.32 54.09
N PRO A 83 40.92 21.62 53.64
CA PRO A 83 41.01 20.48 52.68
C PRO A 83 41.93 19.33 53.27
N PRO A 84 42.67 18.44 52.55
CA PRO A 84 42.78 18.09 51.11
C PRO A 84 42.85 16.58 50.71
N LEU A 85 43.05 16.37 49.40
CA LEU A 85 43.54 15.20 48.62
C LEU A 85 44.83 14.54 49.15
N PRO A 86 45.15 13.25 48.82
CA PRO A 86 45.76 12.82 47.50
C PRO A 86 45.34 11.38 47.03
N SER A 87 45.75 10.74 45.91
CA SER A 87 46.34 11.12 44.58
C SER A 87 46.48 9.89 43.62
N LEU A 88 46.22 10.06 42.29
CA LEU A 88 46.74 9.23 41.14
C LEU A 88 46.25 7.74 41.08
N GLN A 89 46.25 6.96 39.98
CA GLN A 89 46.49 7.07 38.51
C GLN A 89 45.73 5.88 37.82
N GLY A 90 45.65 5.65 36.49
CA GLY A 90 46.11 6.39 35.30
C GLY A 90 46.03 5.53 34.01
N ALA A 91 45.64 6.13 32.86
CA ALA A 91 45.59 5.58 31.48
C ALA A 91 44.64 4.37 31.19
N ARG A 92 44.41 3.93 29.94
CA ARG A 92 43.93 4.51 28.65
C ARG A 92 44.03 3.40 27.55
N VAL A 93 43.34 3.60 26.42
CA VAL A 93 43.46 2.89 25.11
C VAL A 93 42.83 1.48 24.95
N VAL A 94 42.26 1.26 23.75
CA VAL A 94 41.78 0.01 23.12
C VAL A 94 42.88 -0.45 22.10
N PRO A 95 42.70 -1.14 20.94
CA PRO A 95 41.56 -1.86 20.30
C PRO A 95 41.89 -3.31 19.82
N ALA A 96 40.97 -3.90 19.03
CA ALA A 96 41.23 -4.83 17.89
C ALA A 96 41.71 -6.28 18.19
N CYS A 97 41.60 -7.29 17.29
CA CYS A 97 40.70 -7.60 16.16
C CYS A 97 40.89 -9.07 15.69
N CYS A 98 40.18 -9.49 14.63
CA CYS A 98 40.54 -10.54 13.64
C CYS A 98 40.46 -12.05 14.00
N SER A 99 39.35 -12.67 13.55
CA SER A 99 39.27 -13.68 12.47
C SER A 99 40.27 -14.87 12.34
N GLY A 100 39.70 -16.06 12.06
CA GLY A 100 40.37 -17.23 11.43
C GLY A 100 39.68 -18.54 11.84
N SER A 101 38.90 -19.23 11.01
CA SER A 101 39.25 -20.03 9.81
C SER A 101 39.83 -21.42 10.12
N GLY A 102 39.16 -22.50 9.68
CA GLY A 102 39.65 -23.88 9.77
C GLY A 102 38.54 -24.91 9.54
N GLU A 103 38.77 -25.86 8.63
CA GLU A 103 37.80 -26.86 8.21
C GLU A 103 38.00 -28.26 8.83
N ASP A 104 36.95 -29.09 8.70
CA ASP A 104 37.02 -30.43 8.08
C ASP A 104 36.79 -31.71 8.95
N ARG A 105 36.11 -32.66 8.29
CA ARG A 105 36.09 -34.14 8.43
C ARG A 105 35.89 -34.88 9.78
N ARG A 106 34.65 -35.43 9.85
CA ARG A 106 34.31 -36.89 9.82
C ARG A 106 34.36 -37.78 11.08
N ARG A 107 33.19 -38.44 11.27
CA ARG A 107 32.94 -39.88 11.59
C ARG A 107 33.16 -40.39 13.02
N GLY A 108 32.29 -41.34 13.39
CA GLY A 108 32.36 -42.17 14.61
C GLY A 108 31.51 -41.62 15.77
N GLY A 109 30.56 -42.33 16.40
CA GLY A 109 30.10 -43.71 16.19
C GLY A 109 30.28 -44.64 17.40
N GLY A 110 29.93 -44.21 18.62
CA GLY A 110 30.32 -44.87 19.89
C GLY A 110 29.17 -45.26 20.84
N ARG A 111 28.49 -46.38 20.58
CA ARG A 111 27.44 -46.98 21.43
C ARG A 111 27.93 -47.39 22.86
N ARG A 112 27.25 -46.98 23.97
CA ARG A 112 26.46 -47.84 24.93
C ARG A 112 26.31 -47.37 26.42
N ARG A 113 25.04 -47.34 26.86
CA ARG A 113 24.42 -47.92 28.10
C ARG A 113 24.93 -47.62 29.54
N ARG A 114 23.98 -47.12 30.38
CA ARG A 114 23.60 -47.53 31.78
C ARG A 114 24.69 -47.45 32.88
N ARG A 115 24.43 -47.06 34.15
CA ARG A 115 23.28 -47.21 35.08
C ARG A 115 23.14 -45.90 35.94
N ARG A 116 21.99 -45.40 36.42
CA ARG A 116 20.91 -45.90 37.34
C ARG A 116 21.28 -45.81 38.85
N LEU A 117 20.26 -45.53 39.70
CA LEU A 117 20.30 -45.08 41.13
C LEU A 117 20.52 -43.54 41.24
N GLY A 118 19.94 -42.76 42.16
CA GLY A 118 18.97 -42.95 43.29
C GLY A 118 19.20 -41.83 44.33
N PHE A 119 18.31 -41.41 45.26
CA PHE A 119 16.91 -41.69 45.59
C PHE A 119 16.41 -40.59 46.60
N ARG A 120 15.10 -40.49 46.90
CA ARG A 120 14.43 -39.63 47.93
C ARG A 120 14.33 -38.12 47.60
N SER A 121 13.27 -37.32 47.83
CA SER A 121 11.88 -37.41 48.36
C SER A 121 11.59 -36.68 49.70
N CYS A 122 10.77 -35.61 49.66
CA CYS A 122 9.87 -35.17 50.73
C CYS A 122 8.75 -34.22 50.20
N ARG A 123 7.60 -34.17 50.90
CA ARG A 123 6.32 -33.46 50.62
C ARG A 123 5.40 -33.65 51.85
N PRO A 124 4.19 -33.03 51.96
CA PRO A 124 3.72 -31.69 51.54
C PRO A 124 2.82 -31.04 52.64
N TRP A 125 2.00 -30.02 52.29
CA TRP A 125 0.62 -29.75 52.79
C TRP A 125 -0.12 -28.82 51.79
N GLY A 126 -1.41 -28.47 51.89
CA GLY A 126 -2.41 -28.82 52.92
C GLY A 126 -3.91 -28.75 52.53
N ALA A 127 -4.28 -28.46 51.26
CA ALA A 127 -5.68 -28.39 50.75
C ALA A 127 -6.51 -27.14 51.21
N THR A 128 -7.75 -26.86 50.79
CA THR A 128 -8.79 -27.53 49.94
C THR A 128 -9.56 -26.40 49.17
N ARG A 129 -10.55 -26.53 48.26
CA ARG A 129 -11.58 -27.51 47.80
C ARG A 129 -11.50 -27.62 46.24
N ALA A 130 -12.15 -28.50 45.45
CA ALA A 130 -13.40 -29.30 45.47
C ALA A 130 -14.68 -28.48 45.13
N THR A 131 -15.59 -28.89 44.24
CA THR A 131 -16.12 -30.24 43.81
C THR A 131 -16.74 -30.14 42.38
N ARG A 132 -17.12 -31.15 41.56
CA ARG A 132 -17.11 -32.65 41.54
C ARG A 132 -17.25 -33.14 40.06
N PHE A 133 -17.54 -34.44 39.83
CA PHE A 133 -17.80 -35.15 38.54
C PHE A 133 -16.61 -35.29 37.55
N GLY A 134 -16.41 -36.42 36.85
CA GLY A 134 -17.02 -37.76 36.95
C GLY A 134 -16.27 -38.75 36.04
N ARG A 135 -15.95 -39.97 36.50
CA ARG A 135 -15.12 -40.94 35.74
C ARG A 135 -15.96 -42.03 35.06
N LEU A 136 -15.51 -42.42 33.87
CA LEU A 136 -15.62 -43.79 33.36
C LEU A 136 -14.26 -44.19 32.76
N THR A 137 -13.85 -45.45 32.96
CA THR A 137 -12.54 -45.98 32.56
C THR A 137 -12.72 -47.30 31.83
N LEU A 138 -11.99 -47.50 30.73
CA LEU A 138 -11.85 -48.83 30.13
C LEU A 138 -10.49 -49.00 29.43
N HIS A 139 -10.14 -50.26 29.18
CA HIS A 139 -8.76 -50.73 29.00
C HIS A 139 -8.07 -50.23 27.72
N ALA A 140 -6.78 -49.91 27.85
CA ALA A 140 -5.86 -49.87 26.73
C ALA A 140 -5.42 -51.30 26.38
N ILE A 141 -5.79 -51.79 25.20
CA ILE A 141 -5.19 -52.99 24.60
C ILE A 141 -3.87 -52.59 23.94
N LYS A 142 -2.80 -53.32 24.26
CA LYS A 142 -1.45 -53.08 23.72
C LYS A 142 -1.27 -53.85 22.41
N LEU A 143 -1.27 -53.14 21.29
CA LEU A 143 -0.77 -53.64 20.00
C LEU A 143 0.50 -52.88 19.63
N GLU A 144 1.59 -53.61 19.40
CA GLU A 144 2.89 -53.04 19.04
C GLU A 144 3.02 -52.98 17.52
N ALA A 145 3.27 -51.78 16.99
CA ALA A 145 3.56 -51.53 15.58
C ALA A 145 4.87 -50.72 15.45
N PRO A 146 5.62 -50.82 14.33
CA PRO A 146 7.03 -50.41 14.30
C PRO A 146 7.28 -48.91 14.42
N THR A 147 8.30 -48.54 15.19
CA THR A 147 8.79 -47.15 15.37
C THR A 147 9.59 -46.64 14.18
N SER A 148 9.06 -46.81 12.96
CA SER A 148 9.56 -46.25 11.70
C SER A 148 8.52 -45.42 10.97
N ALA A 149 7.23 -45.75 11.09
CA ALA A 149 6.14 -45.03 10.40
C ALA A 149 5.91 -43.61 10.95
N VAL A 150 6.06 -43.40 12.27
CA VAL A 150 5.73 -42.13 12.94
C VAL A 150 6.66 -40.98 12.50
N ASN A 151 7.93 -41.25 12.23
CA ASN A 151 8.88 -40.23 11.79
C ASN A 151 8.69 -39.79 10.32
N SER A 152 7.97 -40.57 9.50
CA SER A 152 7.64 -40.15 8.12
C SER A 152 6.57 -39.05 8.15
N ILE A 153 5.47 -39.32 8.86
CA ILE A 153 4.30 -38.43 8.95
C ILE A 153 4.67 -37.10 9.63
N CYS A 154 5.58 -37.11 10.62
CA CYS A 154 6.06 -35.86 11.24
C CYS A 154 6.92 -35.00 10.29
N ASN A 155 7.65 -35.58 9.34
CA ASN A 155 8.45 -34.80 8.39
C ASN A 155 7.61 -34.23 7.24
N GLU A 156 6.60 -34.95 6.76
CA GLU A 156 5.65 -34.43 5.77
C GLU A 156 4.83 -33.27 6.36
N ALA A 157 4.36 -33.39 7.61
CA ALA A 157 3.67 -32.31 8.32
C ALA A 157 4.55 -31.05 8.52
N ILE A 158 5.85 -31.21 8.81
CA ILE A 158 6.80 -30.09 8.95
C ILE A 158 7.16 -29.46 7.59
N THR A 159 7.05 -30.21 6.49
CA THR A 159 7.29 -29.70 5.14
C THR A 159 6.09 -28.90 4.62
N LEU A 160 4.87 -29.40 4.80
CA LEU A 160 3.63 -28.71 4.40
C LEU A 160 3.33 -27.42 5.20
N VAL A 161 3.96 -27.23 6.36
CA VAL A 161 3.89 -25.98 7.14
C VAL A 161 5.07 -25.02 6.84
N ARG A 162 6.04 -25.43 5.98
CA ARG A 162 7.17 -24.58 5.56
C ARG A 162 7.13 -24.13 4.10
N ILE A 163 6.19 -24.61 3.29
CA ILE A 163 5.95 -24.14 1.91
C ILE A 163 4.67 -23.28 1.84
N ARG A 164 4.61 -22.23 2.69
CA ARG A 164 3.66 -21.12 2.53
C ARG A 164 4.19 -19.76 3.01
N THR A 165 5.51 -19.65 3.16
CA THR A 165 6.24 -18.42 3.56
C THR A 165 7.38 -18.12 2.59
N SER A 166 7.08 -18.13 1.28
CA SER A 166 7.97 -17.65 0.21
C SER A 166 7.20 -17.40 -1.10
N LEU A 167 5.99 -16.88 -1.03
CA LEU A 167 5.35 -16.23 -2.17
C LEU A 167 5.43 -14.73 -1.95
N ALA A 168 6.29 -14.06 -2.72
CA ALA A 168 6.23 -12.61 -2.81
C ALA A 168 4.83 -12.21 -3.25
N GLN A 169 4.20 -11.25 -2.58
CA GLN A 169 3.04 -10.59 -3.19
C GLN A 169 3.52 -9.97 -4.50
N PRO A 170 2.87 -10.27 -5.63
CA PRO A 170 3.41 -9.89 -6.91
C PRO A 170 3.52 -8.36 -7.01
N ALA A 171 4.56 -7.90 -7.70
CA ALA A 171 4.54 -6.53 -8.21
C ALA A 171 3.23 -6.33 -8.97
N VAL A 172 2.60 -5.15 -8.84
CA VAL A 172 1.34 -4.85 -9.52
C VAL A 172 1.59 -4.84 -11.02
N TYR A 173 1.42 -6.01 -11.61
CA TYR A 173 1.73 -6.33 -12.98
C TYR A 173 0.57 -5.81 -13.81
N THR A 174 0.75 -4.60 -14.35
CA THR A 174 -0.24 -3.95 -15.22
C THR A 174 0.01 -4.37 -16.66
N PRO A 175 -1.02 -4.74 -17.43
CA PRO A 175 -0.85 -5.11 -18.84
C PRO A 175 -0.42 -3.89 -19.67
N PHE A 176 0.15 -4.16 -20.83
CA PHE A 176 0.29 -3.15 -21.88
C PHE A 176 -1.10 -2.60 -22.23
N PRO A 177 -1.23 -1.31 -22.62
CA PRO A 177 -2.53 -0.61 -22.67
C PRO A 177 -3.62 -1.41 -23.40
N PRO A 178 -4.61 -1.97 -22.68
CA PRO A 178 -5.49 -2.97 -23.24
C PRO A 178 -6.52 -2.35 -24.17
N LEU A 179 -6.73 -2.94 -25.34
CA LEU A 179 -7.91 -2.61 -26.15
C LEU A 179 -9.18 -3.10 -25.43
N ARG A 180 -10.20 -2.25 -25.47
CA ARG A 180 -11.56 -2.54 -25.00
C ARG A 180 -12.59 -1.83 -25.87
N SER A 181 -13.87 -2.21 -25.77
CA SER A 181 -14.92 -1.35 -26.34
C SER A 181 -14.99 -0.01 -25.60
N THR A 182 -15.12 1.08 -26.33
CA THR A 182 -15.48 2.41 -25.79
C THR A 182 -16.99 2.65 -25.81
N ASP A 183 -17.70 1.89 -26.64
CA ASP A 183 -19.06 2.19 -27.04
C ASP A 183 -20.03 1.14 -26.49
N ASN A 184 -21.23 1.59 -26.09
CA ASN A 184 -22.35 0.79 -25.60
C ASN A 184 -21.99 -0.28 -24.56
N ASN A 185 -21.48 0.11 -23.38
CA ASN A 185 -21.14 -0.83 -22.30
C ASN A 185 -22.24 -1.86 -21.99
N ILE A 186 -21.83 -3.10 -21.69
CA ILE A 186 -22.70 -4.21 -21.27
C ILE A 186 -23.41 -3.86 -19.95
N THR A 187 -24.68 -4.22 -19.82
CA THR A 187 -25.38 -4.14 -18.52
C THR A 187 -24.74 -5.08 -17.48
N ALA A 188 -24.40 -4.56 -16.31
CA ALA A 188 -23.85 -5.36 -15.21
C ALA A 188 -24.76 -6.55 -14.86
N GLY A 189 -24.21 -7.77 -14.85
CA GLY A 189 -24.97 -9.00 -14.58
C GLY A 189 -25.80 -9.53 -15.77
N SER A 190 -25.56 -9.06 -17.00
CA SER A 190 -26.11 -9.68 -18.20
C SER A 190 -25.63 -11.13 -18.38
N ALA A 191 -26.35 -11.91 -19.21
CA ALA A 191 -25.92 -13.26 -19.56
C ALA A 191 -24.56 -13.23 -20.27
N TYR A 192 -24.31 -12.28 -21.18
CA TYR A 192 -23.00 -12.05 -21.80
C TYR A 192 -21.89 -11.84 -20.76
N GLN A 193 -22.07 -10.99 -19.74
CA GLN A 193 -21.05 -10.77 -18.70
C GLN A 193 -20.78 -12.06 -17.91
N VAL A 194 -21.83 -12.80 -17.52
CA VAL A 194 -21.69 -14.10 -16.84
C VAL A 194 -20.98 -15.13 -17.72
N ASN A 195 -21.13 -15.06 -19.04
CA ASN A 195 -20.42 -15.92 -19.99
C ASN A 195 -18.95 -15.48 -20.15
N VAL A 196 -18.63 -14.18 -20.12
CA VAL A 196 -17.25 -13.66 -20.10
C VAL A 196 -16.53 -14.16 -18.84
N ASP A 197 -17.13 -13.96 -17.66
CA ASP A 197 -16.55 -14.33 -16.37
C ASP A 197 -16.22 -15.83 -16.29
N ARG A 198 -17.04 -16.68 -16.92
CA ARG A 198 -16.77 -18.12 -17.05
C ARG A 198 -15.68 -18.42 -18.08
N LEU A 199 -15.76 -17.80 -19.25
CA LEU A 199 -14.84 -18.06 -20.36
C LEU A 199 -13.40 -17.72 -19.98
N VAL A 200 -13.14 -16.59 -19.30
CA VAL A 200 -11.77 -16.20 -18.94
C VAL A 200 -11.08 -17.18 -17.99
N HIS A 201 -11.83 -17.89 -17.14
CA HIS A 201 -11.30 -18.98 -16.32
C HIS A 201 -11.05 -20.25 -17.15
N LEU A 202 -11.96 -20.62 -18.06
CA LEU A 202 -11.79 -21.76 -18.96
C LEU A 202 -10.57 -21.60 -19.89
N LEU A 203 -10.24 -20.37 -20.30
CA LEU A 203 -9.09 -20.08 -21.15
C LEU A 203 -7.74 -20.43 -20.51
N ARG A 204 -7.56 -20.14 -19.21
CA ARG A 204 -6.34 -20.46 -18.45
C ARG A 204 -6.08 -21.96 -18.48
N ASP A 205 -7.08 -22.75 -18.07
CA ASP A 205 -6.95 -24.20 -17.94
C ASP A 205 -6.96 -24.89 -19.31
N GLY A 206 -7.62 -24.31 -20.32
CA GLY A 206 -7.50 -24.73 -21.70
C GLY A 206 -6.09 -24.57 -22.25
N ALA A 207 -5.46 -23.40 -22.10
CA ALA A 207 -4.07 -23.18 -22.50
C ALA A 207 -3.10 -24.09 -21.74
N ALA A 208 -3.39 -24.37 -20.46
CA ALA A 208 -2.65 -25.32 -19.61
C ALA A 208 -2.72 -26.79 -20.08
N ASN A 209 -3.64 -27.13 -20.99
CA ASN A 209 -3.78 -28.48 -21.56
C ASN A 209 -3.48 -28.55 -23.07
N ASN A 210 -3.19 -27.43 -23.72
CA ASN A 210 -3.00 -27.32 -25.18
C ASN A 210 -1.71 -26.57 -25.53
N ASP A 211 -0.59 -26.99 -24.93
CA ASP A 211 0.78 -26.54 -25.24
C ASP A 211 1.05 -25.02 -25.20
N GLY A 212 0.13 -24.24 -24.62
CA GLY A 212 0.24 -22.79 -24.42
C GLY A 212 -0.68 -21.95 -25.30
N PHE A 213 -1.58 -22.56 -26.08
CA PHE A 213 -2.60 -21.84 -26.84
C PHE A 213 -3.97 -22.52 -26.74
N PHE A 214 -5.03 -21.74 -26.56
CA PHE A 214 -6.40 -22.27 -26.56
C PHE A 214 -7.41 -21.20 -26.97
N ASN A 215 -8.42 -21.60 -27.74
CA ASN A 215 -9.58 -20.79 -28.12
C ASN A 215 -10.90 -21.55 -27.89
N ILE A 216 -11.96 -20.84 -27.53
CA ILE A 216 -13.27 -21.42 -27.20
C ILE A 216 -14.38 -20.36 -27.33
N SER A 217 -15.62 -20.78 -27.56
CA SER A 217 -16.81 -19.94 -27.30
C SER A 217 -17.63 -20.46 -26.10
N HIS A 218 -18.34 -19.56 -25.43
CA HIS A 218 -19.16 -19.89 -24.26
C HIS A 218 -20.45 -19.07 -24.24
N GLY A 219 -21.57 -19.72 -23.90
CA GLY A 219 -22.90 -19.14 -23.99
C GLY A 219 -23.68 -19.68 -25.18
N ASN A 220 -24.71 -18.95 -25.61
CA ASN A 220 -25.46 -19.16 -26.84
C ASN A 220 -25.89 -17.78 -27.35
N HIS A 221 -26.01 -17.60 -28.67
CA HIS A 221 -26.48 -16.37 -29.28
C HIS A 221 -27.82 -15.88 -28.67
N PRO A 222 -27.97 -14.59 -28.31
CA PRO A 222 -27.07 -13.46 -28.61
C PRO A 222 -25.94 -13.25 -27.60
N ASP A 223 -25.93 -13.96 -26.47
CA ASP A 223 -24.97 -13.80 -25.37
C ASP A 223 -23.72 -14.70 -25.52
N GLU A 224 -23.38 -15.16 -26.72
CA GLU A 224 -22.21 -16.00 -26.96
C GLU A 224 -20.93 -15.16 -26.97
N VAL A 225 -19.95 -15.57 -26.16
CA VAL A 225 -18.64 -14.95 -26.03
C VAL A 225 -17.62 -15.81 -26.74
N PHE A 226 -16.80 -15.21 -27.60
CA PHE A 226 -15.62 -15.86 -28.19
C PHE A 226 -14.37 -15.40 -27.45
N GLY A 227 -13.39 -16.27 -27.20
CA GLY A 227 -12.12 -15.85 -26.64
C GLY A 227 -10.97 -16.84 -26.81
N LEU A 228 -9.76 -16.37 -26.52
CA LEU A 228 -8.52 -17.13 -26.62
C LEU A 228 -7.47 -16.68 -25.60
N ALA A 229 -6.56 -17.60 -25.28
CA ALA A 229 -5.37 -17.38 -24.46
C ALA A 229 -4.11 -17.92 -25.15
N MET A 230 -2.98 -17.26 -24.93
CA MET A 230 -1.68 -17.62 -25.49
C MET A 230 -0.53 -17.32 -24.50
N CYS A 231 0.37 -18.28 -24.32
CA CYS A 231 1.65 -18.11 -23.63
C CYS A 231 2.72 -17.61 -24.60
N TYR A 232 3.57 -16.68 -24.16
CA TYR A 232 4.81 -16.37 -24.90
C TYR A 232 5.89 -17.40 -24.59
N ALA A 233 6.52 -17.93 -25.64
CA ALA A 233 7.27 -19.19 -25.60
C ALA A 233 8.64 -19.13 -24.91
N ASP A 234 9.08 -17.95 -24.44
CA ASP A 234 10.36 -17.70 -23.75
C ASP A 234 10.24 -17.48 -22.23
N TYR A 235 9.12 -17.92 -21.63
CA TYR A 235 8.88 -17.89 -20.18
C TYR A 235 8.44 -19.26 -19.68
N SER A 236 8.89 -19.68 -18.49
CA SER A 236 8.45 -20.95 -17.89
C SER A 236 6.92 -21.08 -17.75
N TRP A 237 6.42 -22.32 -17.78
CA TRP A 237 4.98 -22.63 -17.75
C TRP A 237 4.24 -21.99 -16.56
N GLU A 238 4.87 -22.03 -15.38
CA GLU A 238 4.37 -21.39 -14.16
C GLU A 238 4.14 -19.88 -14.35
N LYS A 239 5.06 -19.17 -15.01
CA LYS A 239 4.96 -17.74 -15.32
C LYS A 239 3.80 -17.46 -16.27
N CYS A 240 3.58 -18.29 -17.30
CA CYS A 240 2.42 -18.13 -18.18
C CYS A 240 1.09 -18.36 -17.44
N LEU A 241 0.94 -19.45 -16.70
CA LEU A 241 -0.33 -19.75 -16.01
C LEU A 241 -0.65 -18.69 -14.95
N PHE A 242 0.36 -18.21 -14.23
CA PHE A 242 0.27 -17.05 -13.35
C PHE A 242 -0.20 -15.79 -14.10
N CYS A 243 0.38 -15.51 -15.26
CA CYS A 243 0.01 -14.38 -16.11
C CYS A 243 -1.44 -14.46 -16.61
N LEU A 244 -1.89 -15.63 -17.09
CA LEU A 244 -3.26 -15.82 -17.57
C LEU A 244 -4.30 -15.67 -16.46
N GLU A 245 -3.98 -16.10 -15.24
CA GLU A 245 -4.80 -15.88 -14.04
C GLU A 245 -4.93 -14.39 -13.71
N HIS A 246 -3.85 -13.62 -13.82
CA HIS A 246 -3.86 -12.16 -13.65
C HIS A 246 -4.56 -11.44 -14.81
N ALA A 247 -4.49 -11.95 -16.03
CA ALA A 247 -5.22 -11.42 -17.17
C ALA A 247 -6.74 -11.60 -17.02
N ALA A 248 -7.19 -12.78 -16.55
CA ALA A 248 -8.58 -13.02 -16.22
C ALA A 248 -9.08 -12.09 -15.10
N ALA A 249 -8.31 -11.89 -14.04
CA ALA A 249 -8.64 -10.93 -12.98
C ALA A 249 -8.66 -9.46 -13.46
N TRP A 250 -7.79 -9.11 -14.43
CA TRP A 250 -7.75 -7.77 -15.01
C TRP A 250 -8.95 -7.47 -15.92
N VAL A 251 -9.56 -8.46 -16.56
CA VAL A 251 -10.80 -8.26 -17.35
C VAL A 251 -11.89 -7.62 -16.49
N GLY A 252 -12.17 -8.17 -15.32
CA GLY A 252 -13.23 -7.67 -14.42
C GLY A 252 -12.93 -6.29 -13.79
N THR A 253 -11.67 -5.86 -13.75
CA THR A 253 -11.24 -4.66 -13.01
C THR A 253 -10.77 -3.50 -13.92
N GLY A 254 -10.07 -3.78 -15.01
CA GLY A 254 -9.56 -2.79 -15.97
C GLY A 254 -10.42 -2.61 -17.23
N CYS A 255 -11.15 -3.66 -17.64
CA CYS A 255 -12.07 -3.63 -18.79
C CYS A 255 -13.53 -4.00 -18.42
N PRO A 256 -14.08 -3.50 -17.29
CA PRO A 256 -15.44 -3.85 -16.88
C PRO A 256 -16.45 -3.47 -17.97
N PHE A 257 -17.48 -4.31 -18.15
CA PHE A 257 -18.62 -4.05 -19.03
C PHE A 257 -18.26 -3.81 -20.52
N SER A 258 -17.09 -4.28 -20.97
CA SER A 258 -16.64 -4.15 -22.36
C SER A 258 -17.04 -5.37 -23.19
N TRP A 259 -17.72 -5.21 -24.33
CA TRP A 259 -18.09 -6.31 -25.24
C TRP A 259 -16.90 -7.12 -25.74
N ARG A 260 -15.76 -6.46 -25.93
CA ARG A 260 -14.49 -7.06 -26.29
C ARG A 260 -13.38 -6.48 -25.42
N ALA A 261 -12.39 -7.29 -25.09
CA ALA A 261 -11.13 -6.83 -24.49
C ALA A 261 -9.94 -7.64 -25.01
N SER A 262 -8.76 -7.03 -24.98
CA SER A 262 -7.48 -7.71 -25.23
C SER A 262 -6.47 -7.26 -24.19
N VAL A 263 -6.07 -8.18 -23.33
CA VAL A 263 -5.17 -7.96 -22.19
C VAL A 263 -3.84 -8.62 -22.53
N ASN A 264 -2.81 -7.80 -22.76
CA ASN A 264 -1.48 -8.29 -23.16
C ASN A 264 -0.42 -7.97 -22.10
N TYR A 265 0.49 -8.90 -21.87
CA TYR A 265 1.55 -8.89 -20.87
C TYR A 265 2.86 -9.38 -21.50
N ASP A 266 4.01 -9.24 -20.83
CA ASP A 266 5.27 -9.75 -21.38
C ASP A 266 5.34 -11.30 -21.42
N MET A 267 4.47 -12.00 -20.68
CA MET A 267 4.45 -13.47 -20.59
C MET A 267 3.24 -14.14 -21.27
N CYS A 268 2.14 -13.42 -21.51
CA CYS A 268 0.90 -13.99 -22.05
C CYS A 268 -0.06 -12.95 -22.66
N LEU A 269 -1.00 -13.45 -23.46
CA LEU A 269 -2.10 -12.70 -24.06
C LEU A 269 -3.44 -13.40 -23.75
N LEU A 270 -4.45 -12.62 -23.36
CA LEU A 270 -5.84 -13.07 -23.22
C LEU A 270 -6.78 -12.12 -23.99
N ARG A 271 -7.70 -12.66 -24.79
CA ARG A 271 -8.68 -11.88 -25.58
C ARG A 271 -10.08 -12.47 -25.49
N TYR A 272 -11.10 -11.61 -25.50
CA TYR A 272 -12.48 -12.02 -25.75
C TYR A 272 -13.25 -10.97 -26.58
N SER A 273 -14.36 -11.39 -27.20
CA SER A 273 -15.11 -10.63 -28.21
C SER A 273 -16.56 -11.13 -28.34
N ASP A 274 -17.47 -10.21 -28.70
CA ASP A 274 -18.87 -10.47 -29.07
C ASP A 274 -19.02 -11.17 -30.43
N LYS A 275 -17.92 -11.19 -31.21
CA LYS A 275 -17.84 -11.74 -32.56
C LYS A 275 -16.68 -12.71 -32.68
N PRO A 276 -16.81 -13.79 -33.49
CA PRO A 276 -15.71 -14.72 -33.72
C PRO A 276 -14.52 -14.01 -34.38
N PHE A 277 -13.30 -14.35 -33.93
CA PHE A 277 -12.04 -13.74 -34.38
C PHE A 277 -10.88 -14.76 -34.42
N PHE A 278 -11.23 -16.05 -34.51
CA PHE A 278 -10.30 -17.17 -34.65
C PHE A 278 -9.87 -17.32 -36.11
N GLY A 279 -8.70 -17.90 -36.35
CA GLY A 279 -8.08 -17.97 -37.68
C GLY A 279 -7.53 -16.61 -38.09
N GLY A 280 -8.40 -15.65 -38.39
CA GLY A 280 -8.06 -14.35 -38.98
C GLY A 280 -6.94 -13.57 -38.27
N LEU A 281 -5.97 -13.12 -39.07
CA LEU A 281 -4.87 -12.22 -38.70
C LEU A 281 -5.34 -10.86 -38.13
N ASP A 282 -4.81 -10.49 -36.96
CA ASP A 282 -4.92 -9.15 -36.37
C ASP A 282 -3.58 -8.42 -36.50
N PRO A 283 -3.48 -7.34 -37.31
CA PRO A 283 -2.22 -6.62 -37.56
C PRO A 283 -1.81 -5.69 -36.41
N THR A 284 -2.62 -5.55 -35.36
CA THR A 284 -2.39 -4.53 -34.31
C THR A 284 -1.18 -4.90 -33.44
N LEU A 285 -0.18 -4.01 -33.45
CA LEU A 285 0.95 -4.04 -32.52
C LEU A 285 0.58 -3.33 -31.22
N THR A 286 1.14 -3.79 -30.09
CA THR A 286 0.71 -3.41 -28.74
C THR A 286 1.83 -2.77 -27.93
N ALA A 287 3.05 -3.30 -28.01
CA ALA A 287 4.20 -2.81 -27.26
C ALA A 287 5.52 -3.04 -27.99
N VAL A 288 6.44 -2.09 -27.80
CA VAL A 288 7.86 -2.16 -28.13
C VAL A 288 8.62 -2.12 -26.81
N VAL A 289 9.54 -3.06 -26.60
CA VAL A 289 10.44 -3.06 -25.42
C VAL A 289 11.88 -3.23 -25.86
N ARG A 290 12.77 -2.38 -25.36
CA ARG A 290 14.19 -2.31 -25.78
C ARG A 290 15.15 -2.09 -24.62
N SER A 291 16.37 -2.60 -24.76
CA SER A 291 17.44 -2.42 -23.79
C SER A 291 18.00 -1.00 -23.83
N CYS A 292 18.44 -0.46 -22.70
CA CYS A 292 19.17 0.83 -22.66
C CYS A 292 20.64 0.72 -23.13
N THR A 293 20.98 -0.28 -23.94
CA THR A 293 22.35 -0.58 -24.40
C THR A 293 22.36 -0.76 -25.91
N ASN A 294 23.18 0.04 -26.61
CA ASN A 294 23.34 -0.03 -28.06
C ASN A 294 24.49 -0.95 -28.46
N ALA A 295 24.43 -1.49 -29.68
CA ALA A 295 25.49 -2.24 -30.31
C ALA A 295 26.67 -1.33 -30.71
N THR A 296 27.89 -1.89 -30.65
CA THR A 296 29.12 -1.29 -31.20
C THR A 296 29.07 -1.15 -32.73
N ASP A 297 28.52 -2.16 -33.41
CA ASP A 297 28.17 -2.13 -34.82
C ASP A 297 26.69 -2.47 -34.99
N ALA A 298 25.89 -1.43 -35.19
CA ALA A 298 24.46 -1.56 -35.46
C ALA A 298 24.16 -2.09 -36.87
N ALA A 299 25.03 -1.89 -37.86
CA ALA A 299 24.80 -2.39 -39.22
C ALA A 299 24.95 -3.92 -39.26
N SER A 300 26.06 -4.43 -38.71
CA SER A 300 26.31 -5.87 -38.60
C SER A 300 25.34 -6.57 -37.65
N LEU A 301 24.93 -5.92 -36.54
CA LEU A 301 23.83 -6.41 -35.70
C LEU A 301 22.51 -6.49 -36.49
N ASN A 302 22.11 -5.45 -37.22
CA ASN A 302 20.87 -5.45 -37.99
C ASN A 302 20.87 -6.52 -39.08
N GLU A 303 21.96 -6.67 -39.84
CA GLU A 303 22.08 -7.71 -40.86
C GLU A 303 21.98 -9.12 -40.24
N ALA A 304 22.63 -9.34 -39.09
CA ALA A 304 22.56 -10.60 -38.38
C ALA A 304 21.15 -10.89 -37.82
N ARG A 305 20.49 -9.87 -37.26
CA ARG A 305 19.14 -9.90 -36.69
C ARG A 305 18.11 -10.22 -37.76
N LEU A 306 18.14 -9.48 -38.87
CA LEU A 306 17.24 -9.67 -40.01
C LEU A 306 17.34 -11.08 -40.58
N LYS A 307 18.58 -11.56 -40.83
CA LYS A 307 18.82 -12.92 -41.37
C LYS A 307 18.42 -14.03 -40.38
N LEU A 308 18.53 -13.81 -39.06
CA LEU A 308 18.04 -14.76 -38.06
C LEU A 308 16.50 -14.79 -38.01
N ILE A 309 15.87 -13.62 -37.90
CA ILE A 309 14.41 -13.50 -37.74
C ILE A 309 13.69 -13.99 -39.00
N ILE A 310 14.18 -13.70 -40.22
CA ILE A 310 13.57 -14.24 -41.46
C ILE A 310 13.53 -15.78 -41.46
N GLY A 311 14.61 -16.44 -41.02
CA GLY A 311 14.62 -17.89 -40.89
C GLY A 311 13.61 -18.40 -39.86
N LEU A 312 13.66 -17.82 -38.66
CA LEU A 312 12.75 -18.16 -37.57
C LEU A 312 11.28 -17.89 -37.89
N SER A 313 10.94 -16.88 -38.70
CA SER A 313 9.55 -16.65 -39.11
C SER A 313 9.01 -17.77 -39.99
N GLY A 314 9.81 -18.24 -40.95
CA GLY A 314 9.43 -19.38 -41.79
C GLY A 314 9.31 -20.68 -40.99
N ASP A 315 10.19 -20.90 -40.02
CA ASP A 315 10.14 -22.09 -39.15
C ASP A 315 9.01 -22.01 -38.12
N ALA A 316 8.72 -20.83 -37.56
CA ALA A 316 7.59 -20.60 -36.67
C ALA A 316 6.25 -20.82 -37.38
N ALA A 317 6.14 -20.38 -38.64
CA ALA A 317 4.97 -20.66 -39.45
C ALA A 317 4.77 -22.17 -39.69
N ARG A 318 5.84 -22.94 -39.97
CA ARG A 318 5.74 -24.40 -40.15
C ARG A 318 5.64 -25.20 -38.84
N SER A 319 5.89 -24.57 -37.69
CA SER A 319 5.91 -25.22 -36.38
C SER A 319 4.49 -25.56 -35.91
N PRO A 320 4.20 -26.81 -35.47
CA PRO A 320 2.90 -27.15 -34.90
C PRO A 320 2.55 -26.36 -33.63
N ARG A 321 3.56 -25.86 -32.89
CA ARG A 321 3.36 -24.94 -31.74
C ARG A 321 3.38 -23.46 -32.15
N ARG A 322 3.40 -23.18 -33.46
CA ARG A 322 3.47 -21.85 -34.08
C ARG A 322 4.60 -20.93 -33.58
N PHE A 323 5.70 -21.50 -33.07
CA PHE A 323 6.93 -20.76 -32.71
C PHE A 323 8.21 -21.48 -33.12
N ALA A 324 9.28 -20.70 -33.31
CA ALA A 324 10.65 -21.17 -33.50
C ALA A 324 11.64 -20.23 -32.79
N TYR A 325 12.77 -20.79 -32.34
CA TYR A 325 13.84 -20.04 -31.69
C TYR A 325 15.20 -20.51 -32.19
N GLY A 326 16.22 -19.66 -32.09
CA GLY A 326 17.55 -19.96 -32.60
C GLY A 326 18.60 -18.94 -32.18
N LYS A 327 19.80 -19.12 -32.74
CA LYS A 327 20.93 -18.22 -32.49
C LYS A 327 21.77 -18.01 -33.74
N ARG A 328 22.45 -16.88 -33.83
CA ARG A 328 23.33 -16.52 -34.95
C ARG A 328 24.54 -15.74 -34.44
N SER A 329 25.73 -16.17 -34.83
CA SER A 329 26.94 -15.39 -34.59
C SER A 329 27.07 -14.28 -35.62
N TYR A 330 27.65 -13.15 -35.21
CA TYR A 330 28.15 -12.11 -36.08
C TYR A 330 29.47 -11.55 -35.52
N VAL A 331 30.19 -10.79 -36.34
CA VAL A 331 31.42 -10.10 -35.92
C VAL A 331 31.14 -8.60 -35.92
N ASP A 332 31.58 -7.89 -34.89
CA ASP A 332 31.41 -6.45 -34.76
C ASP A 332 32.54 -5.64 -35.43
N SER A 333 32.44 -4.31 -35.37
CA SER A 333 33.43 -3.37 -35.94
C SER A 333 34.82 -3.42 -35.27
N HIS A 334 34.96 -4.05 -34.10
CA HIS A 334 36.24 -4.27 -33.41
C HIS A 334 36.82 -5.67 -33.68
N GLY A 335 36.07 -6.54 -34.36
CA GLY A 335 36.45 -7.94 -34.61
C GLY A 335 35.99 -8.92 -33.54
N GLU A 336 35.14 -8.52 -32.58
CA GLU A 336 34.61 -9.42 -31.57
C GLU A 336 33.47 -10.29 -32.12
N SER A 337 33.50 -11.59 -31.81
CA SER A 337 32.48 -12.55 -32.27
C SER A 337 31.36 -12.68 -31.24
N LEU A 338 30.20 -12.10 -31.55
CA LEU A 338 29.04 -12.00 -30.67
C LEU A 338 27.94 -12.97 -31.11
N VAL A 339 27.19 -13.52 -30.15
CA VAL A 339 26.10 -14.47 -30.41
C VAL A 339 24.75 -13.86 -30.03
N MET A 340 23.92 -13.63 -31.04
CA MET A 340 22.53 -13.21 -30.86
C MET A 340 21.62 -14.44 -30.74
N TYR A 341 20.68 -14.39 -29.80
CA TYR A 341 19.56 -15.33 -29.68
C TYR A 341 18.27 -14.63 -30.11
N ALA A 342 17.34 -15.35 -30.75
CA ALA A 342 16.03 -14.81 -31.10
C ALA A 342 14.92 -15.88 -31.06
N LEU A 343 13.68 -15.40 -30.97
CA LEU A 343 12.45 -16.18 -31.04
C LEU A 343 11.41 -15.44 -31.88
N ALA A 344 10.65 -16.20 -32.66
CA ALA A 344 9.48 -15.74 -33.39
C ALA A 344 8.29 -16.67 -33.09
N GLN A 345 7.10 -16.10 -32.86
CA GLN A 345 5.90 -16.83 -32.48
C GLN A 345 4.63 -16.20 -33.08
N CYS A 346 3.67 -17.05 -33.43
CA CYS A 346 2.33 -16.72 -33.88
C CYS A 346 1.25 -17.30 -32.96
N ARG A 347 0.03 -16.77 -33.08
CA ARG A 347 -1.19 -17.31 -32.50
C ARG A 347 -1.48 -18.70 -33.10
N GLY A 348 -1.88 -19.66 -32.26
CA GLY A 348 -1.87 -21.09 -32.62
C GLY A 348 -2.83 -21.49 -33.76
N ASP A 349 -3.88 -20.71 -33.97
CA ASP A 349 -4.94 -20.92 -34.95
C ASP A 349 -4.74 -20.20 -36.29
N LEU A 350 -3.69 -19.39 -36.46
CA LEU A 350 -3.38 -18.77 -37.77
C LEU A 350 -2.99 -19.84 -38.79
N GLU A 351 -3.27 -19.60 -40.07
CA GLU A 351 -2.63 -20.36 -41.15
C GLU A 351 -1.16 -19.94 -41.37
N ASP A 352 -0.38 -20.79 -42.04
CA ASP A 352 1.04 -20.56 -42.35
C ASP A 352 1.28 -19.23 -43.08
N GLY A 353 0.37 -18.83 -43.98
CA GLY A 353 0.41 -17.55 -44.69
C GLY A 353 0.18 -16.35 -43.78
N GLU A 354 -0.81 -16.44 -42.88
CA GLU A 354 -1.15 -15.39 -41.91
C GLU A 354 -0.07 -15.20 -40.86
N CYS A 355 0.51 -16.31 -40.37
CA CYS A 355 1.64 -16.27 -39.45
C CYS A 355 2.87 -15.59 -40.07
N ASN A 356 3.24 -15.97 -41.30
CA ASN A 356 4.30 -15.28 -42.04
C ASN A 356 3.96 -13.79 -42.25
N GLY A 357 2.72 -13.46 -42.62
CA GLY A 357 2.25 -12.08 -42.76
C GLY A 357 2.43 -11.26 -41.48
N CYS A 358 2.02 -11.82 -40.34
CA CYS A 358 2.18 -11.19 -39.04
C CYS A 358 3.66 -10.94 -38.68
N LEU A 359 4.51 -11.96 -38.81
CA LEU A 359 5.92 -11.87 -38.47
C LEU A 359 6.71 -10.98 -39.43
N ASN A 360 6.27 -10.82 -40.69
CA ASN A 360 6.80 -9.82 -41.62
C ASN A 360 6.51 -8.39 -41.13
N MET A 361 5.28 -8.09 -40.70
CA MET A 361 4.92 -6.78 -40.14
C MET A 361 5.71 -6.46 -38.86
N VAL A 362 5.83 -7.42 -37.94
CA VAL A 362 6.63 -7.25 -36.71
C VAL A 362 8.10 -7.00 -37.02
N ARG A 363 8.68 -7.72 -38.00
CA ARG A 363 10.07 -7.52 -38.44
C ARG A 363 10.29 -6.10 -38.99
N GLU A 364 9.39 -5.62 -39.85
CA GLU A 364 9.51 -4.29 -40.45
C GLU A 364 9.38 -3.18 -39.42
N GLU A 365 8.59 -3.38 -38.36
CA GLU A 365 8.49 -2.40 -37.27
C GLU A 365 9.66 -2.51 -36.26
N LEU A 366 10.22 -3.70 -36.06
CA LEU A 366 11.42 -3.92 -35.23
C LEU A 366 12.63 -3.12 -35.74
N GLU A 367 12.81 -3.03 -37.06
CA GLU A 367 13.89 -2.25 -37.69
C GLU A 367 13.73 -0.74 -37.45
N LYS A 368 12.49 -0.23 -37.45
CA LYS A 368 12.19 1.19 -37.23
C LYS A 368 12.29 1.59 -35.75
N GLN A 369 11.74 0.75 -34.86
CA GLN A 369 11.53 1.09 -33.44
C GLN A 369 12.69 0.68 -32.53
N ILE A 370 13.49 -0.32 -32.93
CA ILE A 370 14.64 -0.83 -32.17
C ILE A 370 15.87 -0.92 -33.09
N PRO A 371 16.36 0.18 -33.70
CA PRO A 371 17.40 0.11 -34.74
C PRO A 371 18.82 -0.19 -34.23
N PHE A 372 19.12 0.00 -32.94
CA PHE A 372 20.51 -0.01 -32.44
C PHE A 372 20.73 -0.89 -31.20
N ASP A 373 19.67 -1.29 -30.53
CA ASP A 373 19.67 -1.81 -29.16
C ASP A 373 20.14 -3.29 -29.13
N THR A 374 20.84 -3.73 -28.08
CA THR A 374 21.39 -5.11 -27.99
C THR A 374 20.38 -6.19 -27.57
N ALA A 375 19.16 -5.79 -27.19
CA ALA A 375 18.04 -6.68 -26.94
C ALA A 375 16.72 -5.94 -27.05
N GLY A 376 15.66 -6.65 -27.44
CA GLY A 376 14.31 -6.09 -27.49
C GLY A 376 13.26 -7.08 -27.99
N TYR A 377 12.01 -6.68 -27.89
CA TYR A 377 10.87 -7.42 -28.44
C TYR A 377 9.73 -6.51 -28.88
N LEU A 378 8.95 -7.00 -29.84
CA LEU A 378 7.68 -6.42 -30.28
C LEU A 378 6.55 -7.45 -30.08
N LEU A 379 5.43 -6.95 -29.55
CA LEU A 379 4.24 -7.74 -29.22
C LEU A 379 3.04 -7.26 -30.02
N GLY A 380 2.39 -8.13 -30.79
CA GLY A 380 1.07 -7.92 -31.39
C GLY A 380 0.04 -8.93 -30.89
N TYR A 381 -1.23 -8.79 -31.30
CA TYR A 381 -2.28 -9.73 -30.91
C TYR A 381 -2.28 -11.06 -31.69
N SER A 382 -1.57 -11.14 -32.81
CA SER A 382 -1.43 -12.35 -33.62
C SER A 382 -0.01 -12.94 -33.63
N CYS A 383 1.02 -12.19 -33.20
CA CYS A 383 2.41 -12.68 -33.21
C CYS A 383 3.35 -11.84 -32.31
N TYR A 384 4.56 -12.36 -32.12
CA TYR A 384 5.59 -11.87 -31.20
C TYR A 384 6.98 -12.19 -31.74
N VAL A 385 7.92 -11.26 -31.59
CA VAL A 385 9.34 -11.45 -31.93
C VAL A 385 10.21 -10.85 -30.83
N ARG A 386 11.22 -11.60 -30.39
CA ARG A 386 12.23 -11.18 -29.40
C ARG A 386 13.64 -11.52 -29.87
N TYR A 387 14.60 -10.68 -29.53
CA TYR A 387 16.03 -10.98 -29.67
C TYR A 387 16.83 -10.49 -28.45
N ASN A 388 17.97 -11.12 -28.19
CA ASN A 388 18.85 -10.80 -27.07
C ASN A 388 20.32 -11.20 -27.36
N LEU A 389 21.27 -10.36 -26.92
CA LEU A 389 22.70 -10.68 -26.91
C LEU A 389 23.22 -11.13 -25.53
N THR A 390 22.51 -10.88 -24.42
CA THR A 390 23.04 -11.16 -23.07
C THR A 390 23.01 -12.64 -22.65
N GLY A 391 22.35 -13.51 -23.44
CA GLY A 391 22.28 -14.94 -23.18
C GLY A 391 21.13 -15.66 -23.88
N PRO A 392 21.06 -17.01 -23.76
CA PRO A 392 19.96 -17.81 -24.28
C PRO A 392 18.64 -17.53 -23.56
N MET A 393 17.53 -17.86 -24.22
CA MET A 393 16.16 -17.67 -23.72
C MET A 393 15.63 -18.91 -22.99
N GLU A 394 14.75 -18.72 -22.01
CA GLU A 394 14.12 -19.80 -21.21
C GLU A 394 12.88 -20.35 -21.93
N ILE A 395 13.10 -21.20 -22.95
CA ILE A 395 12.01 -21.71 -23.79
C ILE A 395 11.07 -22.67 -23.04
N ILE A 396 9.75 -22.59 -23.30
CA ILE A 396 8.74 -23.57 -22.82
C ILE A 396 9.06 -24.96 -23.39
N GLN A 397 9.78 -25.75 -22.60
CA GLN A 397 9.89 -27.18 -22.79
C GLN A 397 8.52 -27.83 -22.47
N PRO A 398 8.04 -28.79 -23.28
CA PRO A 398 6.94 -29.64 -22.86
C PRO A 398 7.37 -30.47 -21.62
N PRO A 399 6.43 -30.96 -20.79
CA PRO A 399 6.78 -31.97 -19.79
C PRO A 399 7.43 -33.18 -20.47
N PRO A 400 8.42 -33.85 -19.85
CA PRO A 400 9.13 -34.95 -20.47
C PRO A 400 8.17 -36.09 -20.82
N THR A 401 8.05 -36.37 -22.12
CA THR A 401 7.24 -37.47 -22.64
C THR A 401 7.98 -38.79 -22.50
N ASP A 402 7.73 -39.49 -21.39
CA ASP A 402 8.15 -40.88 -21.18
C ASP A 402 7.43 -41.83 -22.17
N ALA A 403 7.88 -41.80 -23.42
CA ALA A 403 7.31 -42.52 -24.55
C ALA A 403 7.95 -43.91 -24.75
N GLU A 404 7.91 -44.77 -23.73
CA GLU A 404 8.10 -46.21 -23.92
C GLU A 404 6.73 -46.93 -24.03
N GLY A 405 6.57 -47.72 -25.10
CA GLY A 405 5.26 -48.25 -25.51
C GLY A 405 4.73 -49.38 -24.64
N LEU A 406 3.41 -49.43 -24.44
CA LEU A 406 2.76 -50.57 -23.79
C LEU A 406 2.84 -51.83 -24.68
N PRO A 407 3.18 -53.01 -24.11
CA PRO A 407 3.04 -54.30 -24.78
C PRO A 407 1.56 -54.71 -24.92
N PRO A 408 1.21 -55.64 -25.82
CA PRO A 408 -0.18 -55.98 -26.12
C PRO A 408 -0.92 -56.62 -24.94
N ILE A 409 -2.21 -56.27 -24.80
CA ILE A 409 -3.06 -56.73 -23.70
C ILE A 409 -3.54 -58.17 -23.93
N ASP A 410 -3.14 -59.07 -23.03
CA ASP A 410 -3.66 -60.43 -22.94
C ASP A 410 -5.14 -60.44 -22.49
N LYS A 411 -6.02 -60.98 -23.35
CA LYS A 411 -7.47 -60.96 -23.20
C LYS A 411 -7.99 -61.80 -22.01
N TRP A 412 -7.17 -62.68 -21.43
CA TRP A 412 -7.62 -63.59 -20.37
C TRP A 412 -7.71 -62.98 -18.96
N LYS A 413 -7.12 -61.80 -18.73
CA LYS A 413 -7.17 -61.14 -17.40
C LYS A 413 -8.53 -60.49 -17.10
N LEU A 414 -9.23 -59.99 -18.11
CA LEU A 414 -10.52 -59.29 -17.94
C LEU A 414 -11.63 -60.22 -17.43
N ILE A 415 -11.70 -61.45 -17.95
CA ILE A 415 -12.73 -62.45 -17.62
C ILE A 415 -12.66 -62.86 -16.13
N LYS A 416 -11.46 -62.97 -15.56
CA LYS A 416 -11.27 -63.34 -14.15
C LYS A 416 -11.72 -62.27 -13.16
N LEU A 417 -11.75 -61.00 -13.55
CA LEU A 417 -12.17 -59.91 -12.68
C LEU A 417 -13.70 -59.88 -12.50
N ILE A 418 -14.45 -60.08 -13.60
CA ILE A 418 -15.91 -60.02 -13.62
C ILE A 418 -16.53 -61.07 -12.66
N MET A 419 -15.97 -62.29 -12.62
CA MET A 419 -16.46 -63.39 -11.78
C MET A 419 -16.27 -63.16 -10.27
N MET A 420 -15.36 -62.28 -9.84
CA MET A 420 -15.15 -62.02 -8.40
C MET A 420 -16.05 -60.90 -7.84
N VAL A 421 -16.51 -59.96 -8.67
CA VAL A 421 -17.30 -58.80 -8.19
C VAL A 421 -18.72 -59.19 -7.77
N ALA A 422 -19.32 -60.21 -8.41
CA ALA A 422 -20.70 -60.63 -8.17
C ALA A 422 -21.00 -61.08 -6.73
N GLY A 423 -20.01 -61.58 -5.98
CA GLY A 423 -20.21 -62.07 -4.62
C GLY A 423 -20.22 -61.00 -3.52
N GLY A 424 -19.65 -59.81 -3.76
CA GLY A 424 -19.39 -58.82 -2.70
C GLY A 424 -20.56 -57.88 -2.36
N PHE A 425 -21.51 -57.71 -3.28
CA PHE A 425 -22.45 -56.59 -3.24
C PHE A 425 -23.46 -56.60 -2.08
N ILE A 426 -23.83 -57.77 -1.56
CA ILE A 426 -24.87 -57.91 -0.52
C ILE A 426 -24.35 -57.46 0.87
N ALA A 427 -23.07 -57.68 1.18
CA ALA A 427 -22.49 -57.26 2.46
C ALA A 427 -22.19 -55.75 2.50
N GLY A 428 -21.77 -55.17 1.38
CA GLY A 428 -21.38 -53.75 1.30
C GLY A 428 -22.54 -52.77 1.48
N THR A 429 -23.74 -53.09 0.97
CA THR A 429 -24.90 -52.19 1.04
C THR A 429 -25.42 -51.99 2.46
N VAL A 430 -25.45 -53.06 3.28
CA VAL A 430 -25.88 -52.97 4.70
C VAL A 430 -24.92 -52.10 5.50
N ALA A 431 -23.60 -52.26 5.30
CA ALA A 431 -22.60 -51.42 5.95
C ALA A 431 -22.71 -49.95 5.52
N LEU A 432 -22.95 -49.69 4.23
CA LEU A 432 -23.10 -48.32 3.71
C LEU A 432 -24.31 -47.60 4.34
N LEU A 433 -25.47 -48.26 4.44
CA LEU A 433 -26.68 -47.68 5.02
C LEU A 433 -26.51 -47.37 6.52
N LEU A 434 -25.84 -48.23 7.28
CA LEU A 434 -25.53 -47.97 8.69
C LEU A 434 -24.58 -46.76 8.84
N CYS A 435 -23.52 -46.69 8.04
CA CYS A 435 -22.60 -45.54 8.03
C CYS A 435 -23.31 -44.23 7.64
N LEU A 436 -24.23 -44.26 6.68
CA LEU A 436 -25.03 -43.10 6.29
C LEU A 436 -26.00 -42.67 7.41
N GLY A 437 -26.63 -43.60 8.13
CA GLY A 437 -27.47 -43.29 9.29
C GLY A 437 -26.70 -42.66 10.46
N VAL A 438 -25.51 -43.18 10.77
CA VAL A 438 -24.61 -42.60 11.78
C VAL A 438 -24.11 -41.21 11.34
N SER A 439 -23.69 -41.07 10.08
CA SER A 439 -23.25 -39.77 9.52
C SER A 439 -24.37 -38.73 9.52
N HIS A 440 -25.60 -39.11 9.14
CA HIS A 440 -26.76 -38.21 9.13
C HIS A 440 -27.17 -37.78 10.55
N SER A 441 -27.19 -38.70 11.52
CA SER A 441 -27.50 -38.37 12.91
C SER A 441 -26.41 -37.49 13.56
N TYR A 442 -25.13 -37.72 13.26
CA TYR A 442 -24.02 -36.85 13.65
C TYR A 442 -24.13 -35.46 12.99
N PHE A 443 -24.47 -35.38 11.70
CA PHE A 443 -24.69 -34.13 10.97
C PHE A 443 -25.89 -33.32 11.52
N LEU A 444 -26.96 -33.99 11.93
CA LEU A 444 -28.11 -33.36 12.60
C LEU A 444 -27.75 -32.84 14.00
N GLN A 445 -26.93 -33.56 14.77
CA GLN A 445 -26.40 -33.05 16.04
C GLN A 445 -25.44 -31.87 15.82
N TRP A 446 -24.56 -31.93 14.82
CA TRP A 446 -23.65 -30.85 14.43
C TRP A 446 -24.40 -29.58 13.99
N ARG A 447 -25.48 -29.73 13.21
CA ARG A 447 -26.38 -28.61 12.86
C ARG A 447 -27.13 -28.04 14.05
N LYS A 448 -27.50 -28.86 15.05
CA LYS A 448 -28.10 -28.37 16.31
C LYS A 448 -27.08 -27.69 17.23
N GLY A 449 -25.79 -28.04 17.14
CA GLY A 449 -24.70 -27.37 17.85
C GLY A 449 -24.26 -26.03 17.25
N LYS A 450 -24.40 -25.84 15.93
CA LYS A 450 -24.01 -24.60 15.23
C LYS A 450 -25.16 -23.58 15.09
N LYS A 451 -25.50 -22.92 16.21
CA LYS A 451 -26.22 -21.63 16.24
C LYS A 451 -25.40 -20.53 16.93
N LYS A 452 -24.16 -20.34 16.50
CA LYS A 452 -23.34 -19.13 16.75
C LYS A 452 -22.54 -18.79 15.49
N SER A 453 -22.47 -17.48 15.19
CA SER A 453 -21.83 -16.82 14.04
C SER A 453 -21.63 -17.64 12.76
N ALA A 454 -22.52 -17.41 11.77
CA ALA A 454 -22.03 -17.35 10.40
C ALA A 454 -21.17 -16.08 10.28
N GLY A 455 -19.95 -16.18 9.75
CA GLY A 455 -19.08 -15.02 9.55
C GLY A 455 -19.71 -14.04 8.56
N SER A 456 -19.75 -12.75 8.91
CA SER A 456 -20.39 -11.72 8.09
C SER A 456 -19.48 -11.28 6.93
N LEU A 457 -19.33 -12.15 5.91
CA LEU A 457 -18.83 -11.73 4.60
C LEU A 457 -19.78 -10.66 4.07
N THR A 458 -19.34 -9.40 4.12
CA THR A 458 -20.22 -8.28 3.77
C THR A 458 -19.81 -7.72 2.42
N ILE A 459 -20.76 -7.75 1.46
CA ILE A 459 -20.54 -7.28 0.09
C ILE A 459 -20.85 -5.79 0.05
N PHE A 460 -19.90 -4.98 -0.43
CA PHE A 460 -20.00 -3.53 -0.44
C PHE A 460 -19.54 -2.95 -1.77
N ARG A 461 -20.43 -2.20 -2.44
CA ARG A 461 -20.21 -1.62 -3.78
C ARG A 461 -19.72 -2.63 -4.85
N GLY A 462 -19.97 -3.91 -4.65
CA GLY A 462 -19.54 -5.03 -5.52
C GLY A 462 -18.31 -5.81 -5.03
N GLU A 463 -17.53 -5.27 -4.09
CA GLU A 463 -16.38 -5.98 -3.49
C GLU A 463 -16.81 -6.81 -2.28
N ALA A 464 -16.34 -8.05 -2.17
CA ALA A 464 -16.56 -8.91 -1.01
C ALA A 464 -15.50 -8.63 0.06
N VAL A 465 -15.90 -8.03 1.18
CA VAL A 465 -14.97 -7.69 2.27
C VAL A 465 -15.01 -8.76 3.34
N GLU A 466 -13.92 -9.51 3.49
CA GLU A 466 -13.71 -10.38 4.65
C GLU A 466 -13.39 -9.53 5.89
N ILE A 467 -14.39 -9.35 6.75
CA ILE A 467 -14.26 -8.74 8.10
C ILE A 467 -13.72 -9.80 9.11
N VAL A 468 -13.17 -10.91 8.60
CA VAL A 468 -12.90 -12.17 9.31
C VAL A 468 -11.78 -12.06 10.36
N GLU A 469 -10.88 -11.09 10.22
CA GLU A 469 -9.81 -10.81 11.20
C GLU A 469 -10.28 -10.01 12.43
N LEU A 470 -11.32 -9.18 12.30
CA LEU A 470 -11.71 -8.22 13.37
C LEU A 470 -12.59 -8.87 14.46
N GLU A 471 -13.34 -9.93 14.13
CA GLU A 471 -14.28 -10.58 15.04
C GLU A 471 -13.64 -11.69 15.91
N GLN A 472 -12.33 -11.96 15.75
CA GLN A 472 -11.60 -13.02 16.48
C GLN A 472 -10.90 -12.54 17.77
N GLY A 473 -11.55 -11.61 18.50
CA GLY A 473 -11.26 -11.30 19.90
C GLY A 473 -10.39 -10.06 20.15
N THR A 474 -10.72 -9.33 21.22
CA THR A 474 -10.07 -8.12 21.77
C THR A 474 -9.79 -6.93 20.82
N GLY A 475 -10.19 -7.03 19.55
CA GLY A 475 -10.23 -5.92 18.60
C GLY A 475 -11.41 -4.95 18.81
N PRO A 476 -11.50 -3.88 18.00
CA PRO A 476 -12.54 -2.85 18.13
C PRO A 476 -13.97 -3.37 17.85
N ARG A 477 -14.95 -3.00 18.69
CA ARG A 477 -16.36 -3.44 18.59
C ARG A 477 -17.00 -2.96 17.27
N ARG A 478 -17.74 -3.84 16.59
CA ARG A 478 -18.70 -3.41 15.56
C ARG A 478 -19.95 -2.86 16.24
N PHE A 479 -20.33 -1.64 15.90
CA PHE A 479 -21.53 -0.95 16.40
C PHE A 479 -22.63 -0.91 15.33
N SER A 480 -23.90 -0.81 15.73
CA SER A 480 -24.99 -0.49 14.78
C SER A 480 -25.05 1.01 14.52
N TYR A 481 -25.71 1.42 13.43
CA TYR A 481 -25.91 2.85 13.15
C TYR A 481 -26.80 3.49 14.22
N ASP A 482 -27.89 2.80 14.58
CA ASP A 482 -28.88 3.28 15.54
C ASP A 482 -28.29 3.47 16.94
N GLU A 483 -27.35 2.61 17.36
CA GLU A 483 -26.61 2.75 18.63
C GLU A 483 -25.76 4.02 18.64
N LEU A 484 -25.06 4.33 17.54
CA LEU A 484 -24.22 5.53 17.43
C LEU A 484 -25.05 6.81 17.20
N ALA A 485 -26.18 6.70 16.52
CA ALA A 485 -27.15 7.79 16.34
C ALA A 485 -27.80 8.16 17.69
N ALA A 486 -28.30 7.18 18.44
CA ALA A 486 -28.81 7.41 19.79
C ALA A 486 -27.74 8.02 20.72
N ALA A 487 -26.53 7.45 20.72
CA ALA A 487 -25.42 7.95 21.53
C ALA A 487 -25.01 9.41 21.24
N THR A 488 -25.32 9.93 20.04
CA THR A 488 -24.97 11.30 19.59
C THR A 488 -26.18 12.22 19.41
N ASP A 489 -27.36 11.81 19.88
CA ASP A 489 -28.62 12.52 19.65
C ASP A 489 -28.81 12.88 18.17
N ASN A 490 -28.84 11.82 17.35
CA ASN A 490 -28.96 11.81 15.89
C ASN A 490 -27.90 12.64 15.14
N PHE A 491 -26.66 12.68 15.66
CA PHE A 491 -25.56 13.51 15.16
C PHE A 491 -25.89 15.01 15.14
N SER A 492 -26.57 15.49 16.18
CA SER A 492 -26.89 16.91 16.36
C SER A 492 -25.63 17.79 16.45
N ASP A 493 -25.71 19.02 15.92
CA ASP A 493 -24.59 19.97 15.96
C ASP A 493 -24.21 20.37 17.40
N ASP A 494 -25.14 20.32 18.36
CA ASP A 494 -24.87 20.48 19.80
C ASP A 494 -23.88 19.43 20.37
N ARG A 495 -23.70 18.30 19.69
CA ARG A 495 -22.72 17.26 20.03
C ARG A 495 -21.43 17.36 19.21
N LYS A 496 -21.32 18.29 18.27
CA LYS A 496 -20.21 18.36 17.31
C LYS A 496 -18.93 18.90 17.95
N LEU A 497 -17.86 18.11 17.90
CA LEU A 497 -16.53 18.42 18.43
C LEU A 497 -15.60 19.10 17.41
N GLY A 498 -15.94 18.97 16.12
CA GLY A 498 -15.20 19.56 15.00
C GLY A 498 -15.60 18.94 13.66
N GLU A 499 -15.12 19.55 12.58
CA GLU A 499 -15.33 19.11 11.19
C GLU A 499 -14.11 19.47 10.35
N GLY A 500 -13.79 18.66 9.34
CA GLY A 500 -12.69 18.89 8.40
C GLY A 500 -12.79 17.96 7.19
N GLY A 501 -11.73 17.92 6.38
CA GLY A 501 -11.71 17.14 5.13
C GLY A 501 -11.98 15.64 5.28
N PHE A 502 -11.76 15.07 6.46
CA PHE A 502 -12.02 13.67 6.79
C PHE A 502 -13.44 13.41 7.35
N GLY A 503 -14.28 14.43 7.46
CA GLY A 503 -15.65 14.35 7.98
C GLY A 503 -15.89 15.13 9.27
N SER A 504 -17.01 14.83 9.94
CA SER A 504 -17.45 15.47 11.19
C SER A 504 -17.24 14.54 12.39
N VAL A 505 -16.89 15.11 13.55
CA VAL A 505 -16.67 14.35 14.80
C VAL A 505 -17.67 14.80 15.86
N TYR A 506 -18.35 13.83 16.50
CA TYR A 506 -19.41 14.08 17.49
C TYR A 506 -19.06 13.45 18.85
N ARG A 507 -19.51 14.06 19.94
CA ARG A 507 -19.42 13.53 21.30
C ARG A 507 -20.57 12.55 21.54
N GLY A 508 -20.25 11.27 21.59
CA GLY A 508 -21.19 10.21 21.93
C GLY A 508 -21.16 9.81 23.40
N PHE A 509 -22.24 9.18 23.88
CA PHE A 509 -22.26 8.43 25.12
C PHE A 509 -22.88 7.04 24.88
N LEU A 510 -22.09 5.99 25.07
CA LEU A 510 -22.51 4.60 24.89
C LEU A 510 -23.08 4.06 26.20
N GLU A 511 -24.42 4.03 26.33
CA GLU A 511 -25.11 3.67 27.57
C GLU A 511 -24.75 2.25 28.06
N GLU A 512 -24.72 1.25 27.17
CA GLU A 512 -24.33 -0.14 27.51
C GLU A 512 -22.95 -0.25 28.17
N LEU A 513 -22.04 0.66 27.83
CA LEU A 513 -20.65 0.67 28.28
C LEU A 513 -20.39 1.75 29.35
N ASN A 514 -21.39 2.59 29.68
CA ASN A 514 -21.26 3.77 30.52
C ASN A 514 -20.08 4.67 30.09
N LEU A 515 -19.88 4.86 28.78
CA LEU A 515 -18.63 5.38 28.20
C LEU A 515 -18.85 6.60 27.30
N SER A 516 -18.17 7.70 27.60
CA SER A 516 -18.07 8.86 26.69
C SER A 516 -17.08 8.57 25.55
N VAL A 517 -17.47 8.87 24.32
CA VAL A 517 -16.70 8.56 23.09
C VAL A 517 -16.66 9.73 22.12
N ALA A 518 -15.70 9.71 21.20
CA ALA A 518 -15.68 10.58 20.02
C ALA A 518 -15.99 9.76 18.77
N ILE A 519 -17.03 10.15 18.02
CA ILE A 519 -17.51 9.44 16.83
C ILE A 519 -17.20 10.26 15.58
N LYS A 520 -16.19 9.82 14.80
CA LYS A 520 -15.81 10.38 13.50
C LYS A 520 -16.70 9.77 12.42
N ARG A 521 -17.66 10.55 11.91
CA ARG A 521 -18.50 10.22 10.75
C ARG A 521 -17.76 10.69 9.50
N VAL A 522 -17.22 9.74 8.74
CA VAL A 522 -16.32 10.02 7.61
C VAL A 522 -17.11 10.66 6.46
N SER A 523 -16.49 11.63 5.78
CA SER A 523 -17.13 12.31 4.63
C SER A 523 -17.47 11.33 3.51
N LYS A 524 -18.67 11.46 2.92
CA LYS A 524 -19.12 10.68 1.75
C LYS A 524 -18.40 11.03 0.44
N SER A 525 -17.41 11.92 0.49
CA SER A 525 -16.65 12.39 -0.68
C SER A 525 -15.66 11.36 -1.22
N SER A 526 -16.12 10.56 -2.19
CA SER A 526 -15.34 9.70 -3.10
C SER A 526 -14.76 8.39 -2.57
N ARG A 527 -14.13 7.61 -3.48
CA ARG A 527 -13.34 6.39 -3.20
C ARG A 527 -12.22 6.58 -2.15
N GLN A 528 -11.87 7.81 -1.78
CA GLN A 528 -10.81 8.10 -0.81
C GLN A 528 -11.25 7.83 0.64
N GLY A 529 -12.46 8.28 1.05
CA GLY A 529 -12.94 8.11 2.43
C GLY A 529 -13.05 6.64 2.85
N TRP A 530 -13.44 5.75 1.92
CA TRP A 530 -13.42 4.30 2.15
C TRP A 530 -12.00 3.74 2.37
N LYS A 531 -11.01 4.20 1.60
CA LYS A 531 -9.60 3.80 1.79
C LYS A 531 -9.05 4.27 3.12
N GLU A 532 -9.44 5.47 3.56
CA GLU A 532 -9.05 6.03 4.85
C GLU A 532 -9.70 5.27 6.00
N PHE A 533 -11.01 5.04 5.96
CA PHE A 533 -11.73 4.19 6.90
C PHE A 533 -11.11 2.79 7.03
N MET A 534 -10.88 2.10 5.91
CA MET A 534 -10.30 0.75 5.92
C MET A 534 -8.82 0.74 6.31
N SER A 535 -8.06 1.80 6.02
CA SER A 535 -6.68 1.97 6.50
C SER A 535 -6.64 2.13 8.01
N GLU A 536 -7.46 3.05 8.53
CA GLU A 536 -7.56 3.38 9.94
C GLU A 536 -7.96 2.13 10.73
N VAL A 537 -9.06 1.45 10.39
CA VAL A 537 -9.50 0.21 11.04
C VAL A 537 -8.43 -0.90 10.98
N LYS A 538 -7.77 -1.12 9.84
CA LYS A 538 -6.76 -2.19 9.72
C LYS A 538 -5.46 -1.92 10.47
N ILE A 539 -5.06 -0.66 10.60
CA ILE A 539 -3.80 -0.29 11.26
C ILE A 539 -4.03 -0.10 12.76
N ILE A 540 -4.93 0.79 13.19
CA ILE A 540 -5.05 1.17 14.61
C ILE A 540 -5.53 0.02 15.50
N SER A 541 -6.31 -0.94 14.96
CA SER A 541 -6.74 -2.14 15.68
C SER A 541 -5.59 -3.05 16.12
N ARG A 542 -4.44 -2.98 15.44
CA ARG A 542 -3.23 -3.76 15.71
C ARG A 542 -2.22 -3.01 16.59
N LEU A 543 -2.43 -1.70 16.83
CA LEU A 543 -1.52 -0.83 17.58
C LEU A 543 -1.99 -0.65 19.03
N ARG A 544 -1.07 -0.71 19.99
CA ARG A 544 -1.35 -0.48 21.43
C ARG A 544 -0.18 0.24 22.09
N HIS A 545 -0.29 1.56 22.21
CA HIS A 545 0.68 2.41 22.90
C HIS A 545 -0.04 3.56 23.62
N ARG A 546 0.46 3.97 24.80
CA ARG A 546 -0.19 4.96 25.67
C ARG A 546 -0.41 6.34 25.01
N ASN A 547 0.47 6.70 24.05
CA ASN A 547 0.45 7.96 23.32
C ASN A 547 -0.15 7.81 21.91
N LEU A 548 -1.02 6.83 21.69
CA LEU A 548 -1.89 6.72 20.50
C LEU A 548 -3.36 6.74 20.94
N VAL A 549 -4.24 7.35 20.15
CA VAL A 549 -5.68 7.39 20.43
C VAL A 549 -6.31 6.02 20.18
N VAL A 550 -7.01 5.47 21.17
CA VAL A 550 -7.61 4.14 21.10
C VAL A 550 -8.91 4.15 20.30
N LEU A 551 -8.95 3.38 19.20
CA LEU A 551 -10.20 3.01 18.50
C LEU A 551 -10.94 1.96 19.34
N ILE A 552 -12.10 2.34 19.87
CA ILE A 552 -13.02 1.47 20.61
C ILE A 552 -13.81 0.59 19.65
N GLY A 553 -14.19 1.12 18.48
CA GLY A 553 -15.00 0.41 17.51
C GLY A 553 -15.31 1.18 16.23
N TRP A 554 -16.17 0.59 15.41
CA TRP A 554 -16.51 1.10 14.08
C TRP A 554 -17.94 0.70 13.71
N CYS A 555 -18.55 1.45 12.80
CA CYS A 555 -19.82 1.13 12.16
C CYS A 555 -19.71 1.33 10.64
N TYR A 556 -20.41 0.50 9.89
CA TYR A 556 -20.69 0.73 8.48
C TYR A 556 -22.15 0.36 8.20
N HIS A 557 -22.95 1.36 7.83
CA HIS A 557 -24.33 1.20 7.36
C HIS A 557 -24.38 1.26 5.82
N GLY A 558 -24.48 0.08 5.19
CA GLY A 558 -24.35 -0.05 3.74
C GLY A 558 -25.52 0.47 2.90
N VAL A 559 -26.63 0.90 3.51
CA VAL A 559 -27.78 1.49 2.78
C VAL A 559 -27.48 2.94 2.41
N ASP A 560 -27.06 3.74 3.39
CA ASP A 560 -26.76 5.17 3.23
C ASP A 560 -25.26 5.47 3.02
N ASP A 561 -24.43 4.43 2.95
CA ASP A 561 -22.96 4.49 2.85
C ASP A 561 -22.29 5.24 4.02
N GLU A 562 -22.83 5.07 5.23
CA GLU A 562 -22.34 5.74 6.45
C GLU A 562 -21.17 4.98 7.07
N LEU A 563 -20.01 5.62 7.12
CA LEU A 563 -18.76 5.09 7.68
C LEU A 563 -18.43 5.84 8.99
N LEU A 564 -18.44 5.14 10.13
CA LEU A 564 -18.20 5.76 11.43
C LEU A 564 -17.11 5.04 12.24
N LEU A 565 -16.27 5.82 12.91
CA LEU A 565 -15.17 5.35 13.75
C LEU A 565 -15.33 5.91 15.16
N VAL A 566 -15.22 5.04 16.17
CA VAL A 566 -15.53 5.34 17.57
C VAL A 566 -14.25 5.27 18.40
N TYR A 567 -13.84 6.40 18.96
CA TYR A 567 -12.63 6.57 19.77
C TYR A 567 -12.95 6.88 21.23
N GLU A 568 -11.94 6.71 22.09
CA GLU A 568 -11.96 7.36 23.41
C GLU A 568 -12.19 8.88 23.27
N LEU A 569 -12.99 9.46 24.17
CA LEU A 569 -13.16 10.90 24.22
C LEU A 569 -11.92 11.54 24.85
N MET A 570 -11.31 12.49 24.14
CA MET A 570 -10.12 13.22 24.57
C MET A 570 -10.56 14.56 25.16
N ASP A 571 -10.56 14.68 26.50
CA ASP A 571 -11.24 15.77 27.24
C ASP A 571 -10.78 17.18 26.85
N ASN A 572 -9.49 17.35 26.57
CA ASN A 572 -8.92 18.64 26.16
C ASN A 572 -8.90 18.82 24.63
N GLY A 573 -9.40 17.87 23.83
CA GLY A 573 -9.44 17.97 22.38
C GLY A 573 -8.04 17.90 21.74
N SER A 574 -7.84 18.64 20.66
CA SER A 574 -6.62 18.65 19.84
C SER A 574 -5.66 19.79 20.22
N MET A 575 -4.35 19.62 20.03
CA MET A 575 -3.30 20.55 20.50
C MET A 575 -3.38 21.92 19.82
N ASP A 576 -3.78 21.98 18.55
CA ASP A 576 -4.03 23.22 17.81
C ASP A 576 -4.97 24.19 18.55
N LYS A 577 -6.04 23.67 19.15
CA LYS A 577 -7.05 24.44 19.90
C LYS A 577 -6.48 25.15 21.14
N HIS A 578 -5.33 24.72 21.66
CA HIS A 578 -4.61 25.36 22.77
C HIS A 578 -3.41 26.19 22.28
N LEU A 579 -2.65 25.66 21.31
CA LEU A 579 -1.42 26.26 20.81
C LEU A 579 -1.68 27.59 20.11
N TYR A 580 -2.73 27.68 19.30
CA TYR A 580 -3.12 28.89 18.58
C TYR A 580 -4.28 29.64 19.28
N HIS A 581 -4.62 29.29 20.53
CA HIS A 581 -5.73 29.93 21.24
C HIS A 581 -5.48 31.44 21.43
N PRO A 582 -6.46 32.33 21.13
CA PRO A 582 -6.26 33.78 21.16
C PRO A 582 -6.16 34.35 22.58
N ASP A 583 -6.88 33.79 23.56
CA ASP A 583 -6.71 34.14 24.98
C ASP A 583 -5.41 33.53 25.53
N PRO A 584 -4.45 34.34 26.01
CA PRO A 584 -3.20 33.85 26.59
C PRO A 584 -3.39 32.94 27.82
N LYS A 585 -4.49 33.09 28.56
CA LYS A 585 -4.75 32.33 29.79
C LYS A 585 -5.10 30.86 29.56
N LYS A 586 -5.35 30.45 28.30
CA LYS A 586 -5.66 29.06 27.92
C LYS A 586 -4.53 28.39 27.14
N GLN A 587 -3.34 28.98 27.13
CA GLN A 587 -2.19 28.36 26.47
C GLN A 587 -1.56 27.29 27.34
N LEU A 588 -0.95 26.32 26.68
CA LEU A 588 -0.12 25.30 27.32
C LEU A 588 1.13 25.95 27.92
N ALA A 589 1.35 25.78 29.22
CA ALA A 589 2.59 26.14 29.89
C ALA A 589 3.76 25.32 29.33
N TRP A 590 4.99 25.82 29.44
CA TRP A 590 6.15 25.18 28.82
C TRP A 590 6.36 23.72 29.24
N SER A 591 6.18 23.40 30.51
CA SER A 591 6.28 22.01 31.02
C SER A 591 5.29 21.06 30.35
N THR A 592 4.06 21.51 30.07
CA THR A 592 3.06 20.76 29.31
C THR A 592 3.45 20.63 27.84
N ARG A 593 3.93 21.71 27.21
CA ARG A 593 4.45 21.68 25.82
C ARG A 593 5.60 20.67 25.67
N TYR A 594 6.54 20.68 26.60
CA TYR A 594 7.70 19.79 26.59
C TYR A 594 7.31 18.32 26.88
N LYS A 595 6.35 18.06 27.79
CA LYS A 595 5.72 16.75 27.95
C LYS A 595 5.15 16.23 26.62
N ILE A 596 4.37 17.05 25.91
CA ILE A 596 3.75 16.69 24.62
C ILE A 596 4.81 16.36 23.56
N VAL A 597 5.93 17.11 23.51
CA VAL A 597 7.07 16.81 22.63
C VAL A 597 7.63 15.40 22.87
N LEU A 598 7.88 15.04 24.14
CA LEU A 598 8.40 13.72 24.50
C LEU A 598 7.39 12.60 24.23
N GLU A 599 6.10 12.86 24.44
CA GLU A 599 5.01 11.90 24.22
C GLU A 599 4.72 11.65 22.74
N LEU A 600 4.76 12.69 21.90
CA LEU A 600 4.71 12.57 20.43
C LEU A 600 5.93 11.82 19.90
N GLY A 601 7.12 12.10 20.44
CA GLY A 601 8.34 11.34 20.17
C GLY A 601 8.20 9.86 20.54
N SER A 602 7.63 9.57 21.71
CA SER A 602 7.34 8.20 22.18
C SER A 602 6.34 7.49 21.27
N ALA A 603 5.31 8.19 20.77
CA ALA A 603 4.35 7.64 19.83
C ALA A 603 5.00 7.24 18.51
N LEU A 604 5.85 8.11 17.94
CA LEU A 604 6.46 7.86 16.65
C LEU A 604 7.63 6.86 16.72
N VAL A 605 8.39 6.81 17.83
CA VAL A 605 9.35 5.71 18.09
C VAL A 605 8.65 4.35 18.07
N TYR A 606 7.47 4.25 18.69
CA TYR A 606 6.68 3.02 18.68
C TYR A 606 6.29 2.61 17.25
N LEU A 607 5.71 3.55 16.47
CA LEU A 607 5.28 3.31 15.08
C LEU A 607 6.42 2.94 14.12
N HIS A 608 7.61 3.53 14.29
CA HIS A 608 8.75 3.32 13.37
C HIS A 608 9.65 2.14 13.74
N HIS A 609 9.59 1.64 14.98
CA HIS A 609 10.61 0.70 15.46
C HIS A 609 10.16 -0.37 16.48
N ASP A 610 9.03 -0.20 17.16
CA ASP A 610 8.60 -1.13 18.24
C ASP A 610 7.32 -1.92 17.86
N THR A 611 6.85 -1.78 16.62
CA THR A 611 5.78 -2.57 15.98
C THR A 611 6.35 -3.73 15.14
N GLU A 612 5.57 -4.79 14.92
CA GLU A 612 5.97 -5.97 14.10
C GLU A 612 6.34 -5.60 12.66
N LYS A 613 5.72 -4.54 12.13
CA LYS A 613 6.03 -3.91 10.85
C LYS A 613 6.06 -2.40 11.05
N CYS A 614 6.96 -1.69 10.36
CA CYS A 614 7.04 -0.23 10.44
C CYS A 614 5.74 0.42 9.94
N VAL A 615 5.23 1.43 10.66
CA VAL A 615 4.03 2.20 10.29
C VAL A 615 4.42 3.68 10.09
N VAL A 616 4.18 4.20 8.90
CA VAL A 616 4.36 5.64 8.59
C VAL A 616 3.00 6.33 8.64
N HIS A 617 2.87 7.39 9.44
CA HIS A 617 1.61 8.06 9.76
C HIS A 617 1.10 8.98 8.63
N ARG A 618 2.02 9.67 7.94
CA ARG A 618 1.78 10.54 6.76
C ARG A 618 0.95 11.82 6.98
N ASP A 619 0.26 11.96 8.12
CA ASP A 619 -0.48 13.18 8.49
C ASP A 619 -0.24 13.59 9.96
N ILE A 620 1.02 13.85 10.33
CA ILE A 620 1.39 14.34 11.67
C ILE A 620 1.31 15.87 11.69
N LYS A 621 0.42 16.42 12.51
CA LYS A 621 0.12 17.86 12.66
C LYS A 621 -0.62 18.13 13.98
N PRO A 622 -0.68 19.37 14.50
CA PRO A 622 -1.25 19.66 15.83
C PRO A 622 -2.75 19.36 15.98
N SER A 623 -3.54 19.35 14.90
CA SER A 623 -4.95 18.92 14.95
C SER A 623 -5.11 17.41 15.22
N ASN A 624 -4.07 16.63 14.92
CA ASN A 624 -4.06 15.17 15.03
C ASN A 624 -3.34 14.70 16.32
N VAL A 625 -2.79 15.63 17.11
CA VAL A 625 -2.26 15.38 18.45
C VAL A 625 -3.33 15.74 19.48
N MET A 626 -3.96 14.73 20.05
CA MET A 626 -5.04 14.86 21.02
C MET A 626 -4.50 14.91 22.46
N LEU A 627 -5.24 15.55 23.36
CA LEU A 627 -4.86 15.80 24.75
C LEU A 627 -5.92 15.23 25.71
N ASP A 628 -5.50 14.32 26.60
CA ASP A 628 -6.37 13.75 27.64
C ASP A 628 -6.60 14.73 28.82
N ALA A 629 -7.43 14.36 29.80
CA ALA A 629 -7.67 15.15 31.01
C ALA A 629 -6.40 15.60 31.78
N SER A 630 -5.28 14.88 31.65
CA SER A 630 -3.97 15.20 32.25
C SER A 630 -3.05 16.02 31.33
N PHE A 631 -3.57 16.48 30.19
CA PHE A 631 -2.81 16.99 29.05
C PHE A 631 -1.71 16.01 28.61
N GLY A 632 -2.03 14.71 28.58
CA GLY A 632 -1.22 13.66 27.97
C GLY A 632 -1.47 13.60 26.46
N ALA A 633 -0.41 13.59 25.67
CA ALA A 633 -0.50 13.59 24.22
C ALA A 633 -0.78 12.19 23.67
N LYS A 634 -1.73 12.11 22.72
CA LYS A 634 -2.03 10.92 21.93
C LYS A 634 -2.13 11.27 20.44
N LEU A 635 -1.35 10.62 19.60
CA LEU A 635 -1.44 10.77 18.14
C LEU A 635 -2.62 9.96 17.59
N GLY A 636 -3.39 10.55 16.67
CA GLY A 636 -4.54 9.94 16.01
C GLY A 636 -4.67 10.35 14.52
N ASP A 637 -5.75 9.89 13.89
CA ASP A 637 -6.03 9.95 12.44
C ASP A 637 -5.05 9.13 11.56
N PHE A 638 -5.29 7.82 11.56
CA PHE A 638 -4.56 6.79 10.82
C PHE A 638 -5.12 6.53 9.41
N GLY A 639 -6.04 7.37 8.90
CA GLY A 639 -6.63 7.20 7.56
C GLY A 639 -5.59 7.25 6.43
N LEU A 640 -4.58 8.12 6.56
CA LEU A 640 -3.47 8.20 5.63
C LEU A 640 -2.28 7.29 5.97
N ALA A 641 -2.24 6.67 7.16
CA ALA A 641 -1.12 5.86 7.60
C ALA A 641 -0.90 4.60 6.74
N ARG A 642 0.33 4.13 6.59
CA ARG A 642 0.67 2.95 5.78
C ARG A 642 1.73 2.08 6.47
N VAL A 643 1.59 0.77 6.33
CA VAL A 643 2.61 -0.20 6.75
C VAL A 643 3.72 -0.24 5.70
N ILE A 644 4.97 -0.37 6.16
CA ILE A 644 6.15 -0.68 5.35
C ILE A 644 6.64 -2.06 5.78
N ASP A 645 6.87 -2.93 4.80
CA ASP A 645 7.53 -4.22 4.98
C ASP A 645 9.06 -4.03 4.86
N ASP A 646 9.83 -4.60 5.78
CA ASP A 646 11.28 -4.37 5.91
C ASP A 646 12.15 -5.13 4.88
N ASP A 647 11.53 -5.68 3.82
CA ASP A 647 12.21 -6.39 2.73
C ASP A 647 13.00 -5.43 1.81
N GLY A 648 14.20 -5.07 2.25
CA GLY A 648 15.27 -4.60 1.36
C GLY A 648 15.15 -3.16 0.85
N GLY A 649 14.68 -2.21 1.68
CA GLY A 649 14.86 -0.77 1.45
C GLY A 649 14.04 -0.15 0.31
N ARG A 650 13.06 -0.87 -0.26
CA ARG A 650 12.23 -0.37 -1.36
C ARG A 650 11.13 0.58 -0.87
N ARG A 651 11.53 1.84 -0.64
CA ARG A 651 10.68 2.98 -0.18
C ARG A 651 9.27 2.96 -0.80
N SER A 652 8.24 3.12 0.02
CA SER A 652 6.84 3.02 -0.40
C SER A 652 6.46 4.09 -1.44
N ARG A 653 6.22 3.64 -2.69
CA ARG A 653 5.80 4.50 -3.81
C ARG A 653 4.29 4.65 -3.80
N THR A 654 3.78 5.60 -3.02
CA THR A 654 2.33 5.89 -3.01
C THR A 654 1.92 6.53 -4.33
N THR A 655 0.79 6.11 -4.89
CA THR A 655 0.32 6.55 -6.23
C THR A 655 -0.31 7.95 -6.25
N THR A 656 -0.33 8.65 -5.11
CA THR A 656 -0.84 10.02 -4.99
C THR A 656 -0.18 10.67 -3.77
N PRO A 657 0.44 11.86 -3.90
CA PRO A 657 0.85 12.67 -2.75
C PRO A 657 -0.36 12.94 -1.86
N ALA A 658 -0.25 12.64 -0.56
CA ALA A 658 -1.32 12.86 0.42
C ALA A 658 -0.72 13.10 1.80
N GLY A 659 -1.28 14.09 2.51
CA GLY A 659 -0.79 14.67 3.75
C GLY A 659 -1.15 16.16 3.77
N THR A 660 -0.92 16.85 4.88
CA THR A 660 -1.33 18.27 5.01
C THR A 660 -0.24 19.25 4.53
N THR A 661 -0.63 20.21 3.70
CA THR A 661 0.25 21.29 3.21
C THR A 661 0.89 22.05 4.38
N GLY A 662 2.21 22.27 4.31
CA GLY A 662 3.02 22.84 5.39
C GLY A 662 3.69 21.80 6.29
N TYR A 663 3.17 20.57 6.34
CA TYR A 663 3.74 19.44 7.10
C TYR A 663 4.41 18.40 6.19
N MET A 664 3.95 18.26 4.95
CA MET A 664 4.54 17.33 4.00
C MET A 664 6.01 17.64 3.69
N ASP A 665 6.84 16.60 3.73
CA ASP A 665 8.23 16.59 3.25
C ASP A 665 8.32 17.08 1.79
N PRO A 666 9.21 18.04 1.47
CA PRO A 666 9.42 18.52 0.11
C PRO A 666 9.66 17.42 -0.93
N GLU A 667 10.40 16.35 -0.60
CA GLU A 667 10.58 15.23 -1.55
C GLU A 667 9.31 14.37 -1.66
N CYS A 668 8.52 14.24 -0.59
CA CYS A 668 7.21 13.57 -0.65
C CYS A 668 6.25 14.34 -1.56
N MET A 669 6.22 15.67 -1.48
CA MET A 669 5.43 16.51 -2.40
C MET A 669 5.90 16.38 -3.85
N ALA A 670 7.22 16.37 -4.08
CA ALA A 670 7.79 16.28 -5.43
C ALA A 670 7.72 14.88 -6.07
N THR A 671 7.73 13.80 -5.28
CA THR A 671 7.91 12.42 -5.80
C THR A 671 6.79 11.43 -5.44
N GLY A 672 5.86 11.78 -4.54
CA GLY A 672 4.84 10.86 -4.01
C GLY A 672 5.39 9.72 -3.14
N ARG A 673 6.68 9.74 -2.79
CA ARG A 673 7.34 8.69 -1.98
C ARG A 673 7.28 9.06 -0.50
N THR A 674 6.66 8.20 0.30
CA THR A 674 6.52 8.39 1.74
C THR A 674 7.37 7.38 2.50
N SER A 675 8.06 7.84 3.55
CA SER A 675 8.97 7.02 4.34
C SER A 675 9.09 7.56 5.78
N VAL A 676 9.80 6.86 6.66
CA VAL A 676 9.99 7.28 8.06
C VAL A 676 10.60 8.69 8.18
N GLU A 677 11.47 9.09 7.25
CA GLU A 677 12.06 10.45 7.24
C GLU A 677 11.05 11.55 6.88
N SER A 678 9.91 11.20 6.28
CA SER A 678 8.84 12.16 5.96
C SER A 678 7.89 12.39 7.14
N ASP A 679 7.66 11.38 7.97
CA ASP A 679 7.05 11.54 9.31
C ASP A 679 7.98 12.34 10.24
N VAL A 680 9.30 12.07 10.22
CA VAL A 680 10.29 12.85 10.98
C VAL A 680 10.26 14.32 10.57
N TYR A 681 10.21 14.64 9.27
CA TYR A 681 10.03 16.02 8.80
C TYR A 681 8.75 16.65 9.36
N SER A 682 7.64 15.90 9.33
CA SER A 682 6.34 16.36 9.85
C SER A 682 6.40 16.64 11.36
N VAL A 683 7.06 15.79 12.14
CA VAL A 683 7.36 16.04 13.57
C VAL A 683 8.27 17.26 13.73
N GLY A 684 9.29 17.42 12.89
CA GLY A 684 10.20 18.58 12.94
C GLY A 684 9.45 19.90 12.84
N VAL A 685 8.49 20.00 11.93
CA VAL A 685 7.56 21.14 11.83
C VAL A 685 6.80 21.32 13.15
N VAL A 686 6.13 20.27 13.65
CA VAL A 686 5.33 20.32 14.90
C VAL A 686 6.17 20.75 16.12
N LEU A 687 7.43 20.31 16.24
CA LEU A 687 8.33 20.75 17.31
C LEU A 687 8.58 22.27 17.27
N LEU A 688 8.79 22.83 16.08
CA LEU A 688 8.95 24.27 15.90
C LEU A 688 7.66 25.03 16.23
N GLU A 689 6.49 24.50 15.86
CA GLU A 689 5.21 25.13 16.22
C GLU A 689 4.96 25.15 17.72
N ILE A 690 5.26 24.06 18.43
CA ILE A 690 5.15 23.97 19.90
C ILE A 690 6.05 25.02 20.56
N ALA A 691 7.29 25.17 20.07
CA ALA A 691 8.23 26.18 20.56
C ALA A 691 7.79 27.62 20.24
N CYS A 692 7.32 27.89 19.01
CA CYS A 692 7.06 29.23 18.50
C CYS A 692 5.63 29.76 18.74
N GLY A 693 4.65 28.88 18.98
CA GLY A 693 3.23 29.24 19.12
C GLY A 693 2.57 29.70 17.82
N ARG A 694 3.05 29.24 16.65
CA ARG A 694 2.66 29.73 15.31
C ARG A 694 2.47 28.59 14.33
N CYS A 695 1.58 28.77 13.36
CA CYS A 695 1.36 27.84 12.24
C CYS A 695 2.61 27.73 11.32
N PRO A 696 2.75 26.68 10.48
CA PRO A 696 3.95 26.46 9.67
C PRO A 696 4.07 27.42 8.48
N VAL A 697 2.94 28.00 8.09
CA VAL A 697 2.73 28.84 6.91
C VAL A 697 1.99 30.08 7.37
N VAL A 698 2.57 31.27 7.15
CA VAL A 698 1.94 32.56 7.45
C VAL A 698 1.96 33.44 6.22
N THR A 699 0.80 33.73 5.65
CA THR A 699 0.66 34.76 4.61
C THR A 699 0.84 36.13 5.26
N LEU A 700 1.92 36.82 4.90
CA LEU A 700 2.19 38.18 5.38
C LEU A 700 1.30 39.20 4.64
N GLN A 701 1.14 40.40 5.21
CA GLN A 701 0.24 41.46 4.68
C GLN A 701 0.62 41.96 3.27
N ASN A 702 1.86 41.70 2.82
CA ASN A 702 2.35 41.98 1.47
C ASN A 702 2.06 40.83 0.46
N GLY A 703 1.38 39.77 0.88
CA GLY A 703 1.09 38.58 0.06
C GLY A 703 2.23 37.54 -0.01
N SER A 704 3.39 37.77 0.62
CA SER A 704 4.47 36.78 0.64
C SER A 704 4.27 35.74 1.75
N THR A 705 4.51 34.47 1.45
CA THR A 705 4.42 33.37 2.41
C THR A 705 5.69 33.25 3.24
N ALA A 706 5.58 33.40 4.56
CA ALA A 706 6.65 33.06 5.50
C ALA A 706 6.49 31.60 5.95
N HIS A 707 7.54 30.81 5.76
CA HIS A 707 7.64 29.44 6.28
C HIS A 707 8.32 29.42 7.64
N LEU A 708 7.72 28.75 8.63
CA LEU A 708 8.22 28.73 10.00
C LEU A 708 9.64 28.12 10.08
N VAL A 709 9.88 27.00 9.38
CA VAL A 709 11.19 26.32 9.32
C VAL A 709 12.29 27.29 8.89
N GLN A 710 12.09 28.00 7.78
CA GLN A 710 13.05 29.00 7.29
C GLN A 710 13.28 30.10 8.32
N ARG A 711 12.20 30.66 8.91
CA ARG A 711 12.32 31.76 9.86
C ARG A 711 13.06 31.38 11.14
N VAL A 712 12.91 30.14 11.61
CA VAL A 712 13.68 29.64 12.76
C VAL A 712 15.13 29.36 12.35
N TRP A 713 15.40 28.90 11.12
CA TRP A 713 16.76 28.70 10.61
C TRP A 713 17.55 30.02 10.51
N GLU A 714 16.90 31.11 10.09
CA GLU A 714 17.48 32.47 10.11
C GLU A 714 17.92 32.88 11.53
N LEU A 715 17.11 32.55 12.54
CA LEU A 715 17.41 32.84 13.94
C LEU A 715 18.50 31.93 14.52
N TYR A 716 18.53 30.65 14.13
CA TYR A 716 19.63 29.72 14.43
C TYR A 716 20.97 30.26 13.88
N GLY A 717 21.00 30.60 12.58
CA GLY A 717 22.20 31.14 11.92
C GLY A 717 22.71 32.46 12.49
N ALA A 718 21.81 33.29 13.02
CA ALA A 718 22.14 34.54 13.69
C ALA A 718 22.57 34.38 15.16
N GLY A 719 22.61 33.14 15.70
CA GLY A 719 22.89 32.90 17.13
C GLY A 719 21.76 33.38 18.07
N ARG A 720 20.54 33.53 17.54
CA ARG A 720 19.37 34.13 18.20
C ARG A 720 18.21 33.14 18.32
N LEU A 721 18.51 31.86 18.50
CA LEU A 721 17.52 30.77 18.48
C LEU A 721 16.35 30.98 19.46
N LEU A 722 16.63 31.54 20.65
CA LEU A 722 15.62 31.80 21.68
C LEU A 722 14.61 32.89 21.29
N ASP A 723 14.91 33.76 20.32
CA ASP A 723 13.96 34.72 19.76
C ASP A 723 12.84 34.05 18.93
N ALA A 724 12.97 32.76 18.63
CA ALA A 724 11.92 31.96 18.01
C ALA A 724 10.82 31.57 19.02
N ALA A 725 11.13 31.55 20.32
CA ALA A 725 10.22 31.11 21.37
C ALA A 725 8.91 31.91 21.37
N ASP A 726 7.82 31.24 21.71
CA ASP A 726 6.50 31.84 21.85
C ASP A 726 6.53 32.96 22.91
N ALA A 727 6.51 34.22 22.44
CA ALA A 727 6.57 35.40 23.30
C ALA A 727 5.45 35.44 24.36
N ARG A 728 4.37 34.69 24.15
CA ARG A 728 3.23 34.56 25.07
C ARG A 728 3.56 33.72 26.31
N LEU A 729 4.65 32.93 26.27
CA LEU A 729 5.26 32.28 27.46
C LEU A 729 6.02 33.28 28.36
N ALA A 730 6.30 34.51 27.89
CA ALA A 730 6.96 35.58 28.66
C ALA A 730 8.31 35.20 29.32
N GLY A 731 9.00 34.18 28.82
CA GLY A 731 10.26 33.66 29.37
C GLY A 731 10.10 32.52 30.39
N ASP A 732 8.88 32.08 30.69
CA ASP A 732 8.60 30.92 31.56
C ASP A 732 8.80 29.60 30.81
N TYR A 733 10.06 29.29 30.50
CA TYR A 733 10.50 28.04 29.89
C TYR A 733 11.94 27.69 30.32
N ASN A 734 12.28 26.39 30.29
CA ASN A 734 13.67 25.97 30.48
C ASN A 734 14.44 26.24 29.19
N VAL A 735 15.47 27.09 29.28
CA VAL A 735 16.30 27.51 28.13
C VAL A 735 16.92 26.32 27.39
N GLN A 736 17.40 25.30 28.10
CA GLN A 736 18.03 24.12 27.48
C GLN A 736 17.02 23.20 26.80
N GLU A 737 15.79 23.13 27.32
CA GLU A 737 14.69 22.40 26.67
C GLU A 737 14.23 23.15 25.42
N MET A 738 14.06 24.48 25.49
CA MET A 738 13.70 25.32 24.34
C MET A 738 14.74 25.23 23.22
N GLU A 739 16.03 25.31 23.56
CA GLU A 739 17.14 25.13 22.63
C GLU A 739 17.12 23.74 21.98
N ARG A 740 16.89 22.68 22.76
CA ARG A 740 16.78 21.30 22.25
C ARG A 740 15.55 21.09 21.36
N VAL A 741 14.35 21.51 21.78
CA VAL A 741 13.12 21.38 20.96
C VAL A 741 13.28 22.12 19.63
N THR A 742 13.82 23.34 19.66
CA THR A 742 13.97 24.16 18.45
C THR A 742 15.06 23.61 17.52
N THR A 743 16.22 23.21 18.05
CA THR A 743 17.32 22.65 17.25
C THR A 743 16.97 21.27 16.69
N VAL A 744 16.32 20.39 17.48
CA VAL A 744 15.83 19.10 17.00
C VAL A 744 14.69 19.29 15.99
N GLY A 745 13.84 20.31 16.16
CA GLY A 745 12.83 20.71 15.16
C GLY A 745 13.46 21.03 13.80
N LEU A 746 14.49 21.88 13.76
CA LEU A 746 15.26 22.17 12.54
C LEU A 746 15.95 20.92 11.96
N TRP A 747 16.51 20.06 12.80
CA TRP A 747 17.22 18.85 12.37
C TRP A 747 16.26 17.82 11.74
N CYS A 748 15.09 17.63 12.35
CA CYS A 748 14.01 16.82 11.82
C CYS A 748 13.42 17.42 10.53
N ALA A 749 13.24 18.74 10.47
CA ALA A 749 12.75 19.48 9.31
C ALA A 749 13.85 19.82 8.26
N HIS A 750 15.00 19.12 8.29
CA HIS A 750 16.09 19.37 7.35
C HIS A 750 15.64 19.11 5.89
N PRO A 751 15.95 20.00 4.92
CA PRO A 751 15.44 19.86 3.55
C PRO A 751 15.82 18.52 2.89
N ASP A 752 17.10 18.17 2.90
CA ASP A 752 17.59 16.85 2.49
C ASP A 752 17.23 15.78 3.53
N ARG A 753 16.54 14.72 3.09
CA ARG A 753 16.13 13.56 3.90
C ARG A 753 17.29 12.84 4.60
N SER A 754 18.49 12.85 4.02
CA SER A 754 19.62 12.01 4.45
C SER A 754 20.31 12.52 5.71
N PHE A 755 20.14 13.80 6.04
CA PHE A 755 20.66 14.42 7.26
C PHE A 755 19.65 14.41 8.41
N ARG A 756 18.38 14.04 8.17
CA ARG A 756 17.36 13.95 9.21
C ARG A 756 17.68 12.81 10.19
N PRO A 757 17.42 12.96 11.50
CA PRO A 757 17.65 11.90 12.48
C PRO A 757 16.64 10.77 12.32
N THR A 758 16.99 9.57 12.79
CA THR A 758 15.94 8.60 13.18
C THR A 758 15.19 9.16 14.39
N ILE A 759 13.88 8.91 14.49
CA ILE A 759 13.08 9.45 15.59
C ILE A 759 13.61 9.00 16.97
N ARG A 760 14.15 7.78 17.07
CA ARG A 760 14.81 7.28 18.29
C ARG A 760 16.07 8.09 18.67
N HIS A 761 16.78 8.68 17.70
CA HIS A 761 17.92 9.56 17.98
C HIS A 761 17.45 10.97 18.36
N ALA A 762 16.46 11.53 17.66
CA ALA A 762 15.85 12.82 18.01
C ALA A 762 15.31 12.82 19.46
N VAL A 763 14.61 11.76 19.87
CA VAL A 763 14.10 11.58 21.23
C VAL A 763 15.23 11.52 22.27
N LYS A 764 16.38 10.89 21.97
CA LYS A 764 17.55 10.93 22.87
C LYS A 764 18.14 12.34 23.04
N VAL A 765 18.19 13.13 21.97
CA VAL A 765 18.65 14.54 22.08
C VAL A 765 17.65 15.35 22.88
N LEU A 766 16.35 15.12 22.74
CA LEU A 766 15.32 15.76 23.57
C LEU A 766 15.47 15.37 25.04
N LEU A 767 15.63 14.08 25.35
CA LEU A 767 15.81 13.53 26.72
C LEU A 767 17.17 13.85 27.38
N PHE A 768 18.02 14.68 26.77
CA PHE A 768 19.40 14.98 27.23
C PHE A 768 20.40 13.79 27.18
N ASP A 769 19.96 12.59 26.80
CA ASP A 769 20.79 11.38 26.59
C ASP A 769 21.81 11.50 25.43
N ALA A 770 21.71 12.56 24.61
CA ALA A 770 22.60 12.82 23.49
C ALA A 770 22.92 14.32 23.34
N PRO A 771 24.07 14.69 22.73
CA PRO A 771 24.41 16.08 22.44
C PRO A 771 23.49 16.68 21.37
N LEU A 772 23.44 18.02 21.31
CA LEU A 772 22.78 18.74 20.22
C LEU A 772 23.44 18.41 18.86
N PRO A 773 22.67 18.30 17.76
CA PRO A 773 23.24 18.21 16.42
C PRO A 773 23.86 19.56 16.02
N ASN A 774 24.94 19.51 15.23
CA ASN A 774 25.52 20.70 14.62
C ASN A 774 24.87 20.92 13.25
N LEU A 775 24.00 21.92 13.13
CA LEU A 775 23.32 22.27 11.87
C LEU A 775 24.05 23.41 11.15
N PRO A 776 24.00 23.50 9.81
CA PRO A 776 24.56 24.63 9.07
C PRO A 776 23.84 25.94 9.43
N ALA A 777 24.61 27.03 9.57
CA ALA A 777 24.06 28.34 9.95
C ALA A 777 23.08 28.92 8.90
N VAL A 778 23.29 28.61 7.61
CA VAL A 778 22.35 28.95 6.54
C VAL A 778 21.53 27.70 6.20
N MET A 779 20.22 27.89 6.01
CA MET A 779 19.33 26.81 5.57
C MET A 779 19.81 26.27 4.21
N PRO A 780 20.04 24.95 4.06
CA PRO A 780 20.36 24.38 2.76
C PRO A 780 19.24 24.69 1.75
N PRO A 781 19.55 24.92 0.47
CA PRO A 781 18.51 25.09 -0.54
C PRO A 781 17.62 23.84 -0.56
N ILE A 782 16.31 24.03 -0.62
CA ILE A 782 15.39 22.93 -0.92
C ILE A 782 15.81 22.38 -2.29
N ALA A 783 16.17 21.10 -2.34
CA ALA A 783 16.63 20.47 -3.56
C ALA A 783 15.57 20.65 -4.66
N SER A 784 15.89 21.45 -5.68
CA SER A 784 14.98 21.66 -6.81
C SER A 784 14.96 20.37 -7.64
N TYR A 785 13.91 19.55 -7.46
CA TYR A 785 13.66 18.34 -8.24
C TYR A 785 13.22 18.64 -9.70
N ALA A 786 13.89 19.60 -10.33
CA ALA A 786 13.89 19.79 -11.77
C ALA A 786 15.03 18.93 -12.38
N PRO A 787 14.84 18.30 -13.54
CA PRO A 787 15.88 17.50 -14.17
C PRO A 787 17.04 18.41 -14.63
N PRO A 788 18.29 18.19 -14.17
CA PRO A 788 19.43 18.95 -14.67
C PRO A 788 19.81 18.49 -16.09
N PRO A 789 20.35 19.38 -16.95
CA PRO A 789 20.85 19.01 -18.27
C PRO A 789 22.06 18.07 -18.13
N ALA A 790 22.06 16.97 -18.88
CA ALA A 790 23.03 15.90 -18.73
C ALA A 790 24.38 16.21 -19.41
N ALA A 791 25.45 16.25 -18.62
CA ALA A 791 26.85 16.16 -19.04
C ALA A 791 27.65 15.41 -17.95
N PRO A 792 28.77 14.73 -18.28
CA PRO A 792 29.04 13.40 -17.69
C PRO A 792 30.22 13.33 -16.71
N LEU A 793 30.27 12.23 -15.94
CA LEU A 793 31.43 11.42 -15.50
C LEU A 793 30.82 10.21 -14.74
N LEU A 794 30.92 8.96 -15.22
CA LEU A 794 32.04 8.01 -15.19
C LEU A 794 32.10 7.15 -13.90
N GLU A 795 31.81 5.85 -14.08
CA GLU A 795 32.13 4.67 -13.22
C GLU A 795 31.76 4.71 -11.71
N SER A 796 30.93 3.78 -11.24
CA SER A 796 31.31 2.35 -11.13
C SER A 796 30.10 1.40 -11.04
N VAL A 797 30.34 0.09 -11.14
CA VAL A 797 29.33 -0.92 -11.52
C VAL A 797 28.88 -1.82 -10.36
N THR A 798 27.57 -1.91 -10.16
CA THR A 798 26.86 -3.18 -9.89
C THR A 798 25.51 -3.17 -10.62
N GLY A 799 25.14 -4.28 -11.25
CA GLY A 799 24.11 -4.30 -12.30
C GLY A 799 22.65 -4.17 -11.83
N SER A 800 21.85 -3.50 -12.64
CA SER A 800 20.39 -3.60 -12.69
C SER A 800 19.95 -3.28 -14.12
N HIS A 801 19.28 -4.20 -14.81
CA HIS A 801 18.97 -4.02 -16.23
C HIS A 801 18.00 -2.86 -16.45
N CYS A 802 18.43 -1.89 -17.25
CA CYS A 802 17.61 -0.79 -17.75
C CYS A 802 16.90 -1.24 -19.03
N THR A 803 15.57 -1.13 -19.05
CA THR A 803 14.72 -1.37 -20.22
C THR A 803 13.73 -0.23 -20.39
N HIS A 804 13.46 0.16 -21.63
CA HIS A 804 12.40 1.09 -21.98
C HIS A 804 11.24 0.35 -22.63
N VAL A 805 10.02 0.71 -22.21
CA VAL A 805 8.75 0.23 -22.74
C VAL A 805 8.06 1.39 -23.44
N ALA A 806 7.56 1.17 -24.65
CA ALA A 806 6.68 2.11 -25.35
C ALA A 806 5.44 1.36 -25.84
N ALA A 807 4.26 1.95 -25.65
CA ALA A 807 3.02 1.44 -26.21
C ALA A 807 2.81 2.03 -27.60
N ILE A 808 2.50 1.19 -28.60
CA ILE A 808 2.11 1.69 -29.91
C ILE A 808 0.65 2.13 -29.84
N ARG A 809 0.37 3.35 -30.27
CA ARG A 809 -0.98 3.84 -30.57
C ARG A 809 -1.04 4.28 -32.03
N ASP A 810 -2.22 4.17 -32.62
CA ASP A 810 -2.49 4.68 -33.97
C ASP A 810 -2.17 6.18 -34.04
N GLY A 811 -1.05 6.52 -34.70
CA GLY A 811 -0.60 7.90 -34.90
C GLY A 811 0.71 8.30 -34.21
N GLY A 812 1.28 7.51 -33.29
CA GLY A 812 2.59 7.84 -32.71
C GLY A 812 2.99 7.05 -31.46
N ALA A 813 4.29 7.01 -31.19
CA ALA A 813 4.89 6.36 -30.01
C ALA A 813 5.27 7.41 -28.95
N ASP A 814 4.33 7.74 -28.07
CA ASP A 814 4.63 8.50 -26.85
C ASP A 814 5.30 7.61 -25.80
N LEU A 815 6.29 8.17 -25.09
CA LEU A 815 6.95 7.52 -23.96
C LEU A 815 6.07 7.56 -22.70
N VAL A 816 6.05 6.46 -21.93
CA VAL A 816 5.20 6.25 -20.73
C VAL A 816 6.07 5.93 -19.51
#